data_AF-A0A931VAB4-F1
#
_entry.id   AF-A0A931VAB4-F1
#
_cell.length_a   1.000
_cell.length_b   1.000
_cell.length_c   1.000
_cell.angle_alpha   90.00
_cell.angle_beta   90.00
_cell.angle_gamma   90.00
#
_symmetry.space_group_name_H-M   'P 1'
#
loop_
_entity.id
_entity.type
_entity.pdbx_description
1 polymer ?
#
loop_
_entity_poly.entity_id
_entity_poly.type
_entity_poly.pdbx_seq_one_letter_code
_entity_poly.pdbx_strand_id
1 'polypeptide(L)'
;MVVNAIPLFSRKRGAKLGLQVLVGLAVFLLANPAPAGVWRFAVIGDTRGDNTNTPSAPWVNTDVLAAQATAITNDQAELVLVTGDLIYGVASSNDTNLATQYAVWTNALAPVYAAGIPVYPVRGNHETYGDDTTGTAYLAAFSNSLPVNGPTDELGLTYSFTHKNAFFAALDQYRNAHQVNQDWLTNQLALNTKPHVFTFGHEPAVQMYHSDILAQNPAARDAFLNSLHAAGSRLYFCGHDHFYNHAIVSTTNGGTIRQVVVGSGGAPFYDWDGAYGADFGETNMAVKVRHIGFTNGYCLVTVSNLVVTLEWKGSANLTTWQTFDTYQYSLTNRSMQRVNDYDGDSKADPAIYEEAAGNWTVLFSSLNYTSGLQPVLGSTGWRPAPGDYDGDGKTDPAVMSKTGTWWIMLSGSAHTIAATNLSVTNAGPVCADYDGDGLTDPAYYRKASRTWGVLLSDSSYQAVTVTWGASNFIPLVADFDGDGKADPSLYDESSGEWRTLLSGSGYLDVSATFGGPGYEAVPADFDNDARTDLCIYNKTNGLWQALLSASGYAAASGAWGSAAYKPVPGDYDGDGRADPMVHAATLTNWMVMLSGSGYQGAEMFFGGTNDAAVKPLWREDLVFLAFGDSITYGGGSSNDGPATGYPKLLEDKLKQYFDGYFLSINRGNPGEDTYDGFERFVETLDTTDPDLILLMEGTNDHFYGNPFDEIEENLRNMVSTALARGIPVIIATIPPVISNNYRDRSEQAARIAAFNPRIYSIASDFNIRVAPVYEAITAVPGWESSLMDQPSANHPNDAGYAVVRDAFYAPVTTGLNSGEY
;
A
#
# COMPACT_ATOMS: atom_id res chain seq x y z
N MET A 1 -26.55 52.23 0.86
CA MET A 1 -25.51 53.14 0.31
C MET A 1 -25.05 52.50 -1.00
N VAL A 2 -25.38 53.15 -2.14
CA VAL A 2 -24.94 52.93 -3.54
C VAL A 2 -25.08 51.48 -4.09
N VAL A 3 -26.06 51.06 -4.91
CA VAL A 3 -26.70 51.52 -6.17
C VAL A 3 -25.92 51.19 -7.47
N ASN A 4 -26.57 50.37 -8.32
CA ASN A 4 -26.48 50.23 -9.79
C ASN A 4 -25.28 49.49 -10.42
N ALA A 5 -25.36 48.81 -11.56
CA ALA A 5 -26.41 48.35 -12.49
C ALA A 5 -25.68 47.58 -13.63
N ILE A 6 -26.39 46.83 -14.50
CA ILE A 6 -26.21 46.76 -15.99
C ILE A 6 -27.14 45.66 -16.58
N PRO A 7 -27.63 45.79 -17.84
CA PRO A 7 -29.04 45.56 -18.21
C PRO A 7 -29.35 44.42 -19.21
N LEU A 8 -30.66 44.24 -19.43
CA LEU A 8 -31.38 43.43 -20.42
C LEU A 8 -31.13 43.80 -21.90
N PHE A 9 -31.18 42.80 -22.79
CA PHE A 9 -31.83 42.70 -24.14
C PHE A 9 -31.30 41.38 -24.80
N SER A 10 -31.98 40.58 -25.63
CA SER A 10 -33.31 40.57 -26.25
C SER A 10 -33.66 39.13 -26.72
N ARG A 11 -34.93 38.94 -27.07
CA ARG A 11 -35.62 37.71 -27.50
C ARG A 11 -35.11 37.12 -28.83
N LYS A 12 -35.26 35.80 -29.01
CA LYS A 12 -35.97 35.19 -30.15
C LYS A 12 -36.60 33.83 -29.78
N ARG A 13 -37.85 33.65 -30.24
CA ARG A 13 -38.75 32.49 -30.05
C ARG A 13 -38.63 31.49 -31.20
N GLY A 14 -38.91 30.21 -30.90
CA GLY A 14 -39.47 29.19 -31.81
C GLY A 14 -39.82 27.92 -31.02
N ALA A 15 -41.00 27.84 -30.39
CA ALA A 15 -42.16 27.01 -30.79
C ALA A 15 -41.91 25.48 -30.77
N LYS A 16 -42.23 24.81 -29.66
CA LYS A 16 -43.42 23.94 -29.40
C LYS A 16 -43.44 22.61 -30.18
N LEU A 17 -43.34 21.49 -29.45
CA LEU A 17 -44.42 20.52 -29.16
C LEU A 17 -43.88 19.36 -28.31
N GLY A 18 -44.60 18.92 -27.28
CA GLY A 18 -44.23 17.69 -26.55
C GLY A 18 -44.82 17.53 -25.14
N LEU A 19 -46.15 17.41 -25.06
CA LEU A 19 -46.92 16.62 -24.08
C LEU A 19 -46.57 16.71 -22.57
N GLN A 20 -47.38 17.46 -21.83
CA GLN A 20 -47.54 17.29 -20.38
C GLN A 20 -48.47 16.10 -20.10
N VAL A 21 -48.01 15.16 -19.28
CA VAL A 21 -48.86 14.34 -18.43
C VAL A 21 -48.35 14.50 -17.01
N LEU A 22 -49.15 15.14 -16.15
CA LEU A 22 -48.99 15.14 -14.71
C LEU A 22 -49.24 13.70 -14.20
N VAL A 23 -48.29 13.15 -13.46
CA VAL A 23 -48.56 12.11 -12.44
C VAL A 23 -47.94 12.60 -11.13
N GLY A 24 -48.75 12.56 -10.08
CA GLY A 24 -48.51 13.22 -8.80
C GLY A 24 -47.27 12.72 -8.06
N LEU A 25 -46.67 13.64 -7.30
CA LEU A 25 -45.70 13.33 -6.25
C LEU A 25 -46.34 12.38 -5.23
N ALA A 26 -45.89 11.13 -5.23
CA ALA A 26 -45.72 10.39 -3.99
C ALA A 26 -44.27 10.60 -3.56
N VAL A 27 -44.06 11.40 -2.51
CA VAL A 27 -42.76 11.49 -1.84
C VAL A 27 -42.59 10.19 -1.07
N PHE A 28 -41.95 9.20 -1.70
CA PHE A 28 -41.21 8.21 -0.94
C PHE A 28 -39.89 8.88 -0.54
N LEU A 29 -39.73 9.15 0.76
CA LEU A 29 -38.41 9.34 1.35
C LEU A 29 -37.67 8.00 1.22
N LEU A 30 -37.09 7.75 0.05
CA LEU A 30 -36.04 6.76 -0.08
C LEU A 30 -34.82 7.40 0.58
N ALA A 31 -34.49 6.93 1.78
CA ALA A 31 -33.19 7.16 2.39
C ALA A 31 -32.13 6.73 1.38
N ASN A 32 -31.17 7.62 1.10
CA ASN A 32 -30.02 7.26 0.29
C ASN A 32 -29.35 6.04 0.92
N PRO A 33 -29.09 4.95 0.17
CA PRO A 33 -28.16 3.94 0.66
C PRO A 33 -26.85 4.64 0.98
N ALA A 34 -26.20 4.23 2.08
CA ALA A 34 -24.89 4.74 2.43
C ALA A 34 -23.91 4.49 1.25
N PRO A 35 -22.89 5.35 1.06
CA PRO A 35 -21.83 5.08 0.09
C PRO A 35 -21.25 3.67 0.27
N ALA A 36 -20.79 3.03 -0.80
CA ALA A 36 -20.12 1.74 -0.73
C ALA A 36 -19.00 1.78 0.34
N GLY A 37 -18.91 0.76 1.20
CA GLY A 37 -17.93 0.68 2.29
C GLY A 37 -18.41 1.19 3.68
N VAL A 38 -19.57 1.86 3.76
CA VAL A 38 -20.13 2.34 5.04
C VAL A 38 -21.18 1.37 5.58
N TRP A 39 -21.09 1.01 6.86
CA TRP A 39 -22.10 0.20 7.56
C TRP A 39 -22.21 0.58 9.04
N ARG A 40 -23.26 0.11 9.71
CA ARG A 40 -23.55 0.49 11.11
C ARG A 40 -23.91 -0.70 11.97
N PHE A 41 -23.63 -0.60 13.26
CA PHE A 41 -24.17 -1.50 14.27
C PHE A 41 -24.61 -0.73 15.50
N ALA A 42 -25.52 -1.32 16.27
CA ALA A 42 -26.00 -0.73 17.53
C ALA A 42 -25.50 -1.53 18.74
N VAL A 43 -25.35 -0.85 19.88
CA VAL A 43 -25.05 -1.47 21.18
C VAL A 43 -26.09 -1.01 22.19
N ILE A 44 -26.66 -1.97 22.92
CA ILE A 44 -27.60 -1.77 24.03
C ILE A 44 -27.19 -2.62 25.23
N GLY A 45 -27.68 -2.31 26.42
CA GLY A 45 -27.35 -3.04 27.64
C GLY A 45 -28.33 -2.74 28.76
N ASP A 46 -28.47 -3.67 29.71
CA ASP A 46 -29.24 -3.45 30.94
C ASP A 46 -30.69 -3.07 30.63
N THR A 47 -31.35 -3.93 29.86
CA THR A 47 -32.70 -3.72 29.29
C THR A 47 -33.81 -4.30 30.17
N ARG A 48 -33.43 -4.98 31.26
CA ARG A 48 -34.34 -5.54 32.24
C ARG A 48 -35.23 -4.49 32.89
N GLY A 49 -36.34 -4.94 33.47
CA GLY A 49 -37.22 -4.13 34.30
C GLY A 49 -36.88 -4.23 35.79
N ASP A 50 -37.89 -4.20 36.65
CA ASP A 50 -37.76 -3.96 38.10
C ASP A 50 -38.60 -4.92 39.00
N ASN A 51 -38.71 -6.23 38.65
CA ASN A 51 -39.21 -7.37 39.47
C ASN A 51 -40.44 -8.15 38.92
N THR A 52 -41.50 -8.40 39.74
CA THR A 52 -42.56 -9.45 39.62
C THR A 52 -43.52 -9.41 38.42
N ASN A 53 -43.12 -8.83 37.29
CA ASN A 53 -43.90 -8.72 36.07
C ASN A 53 -45.27 -8.05 36.22
N THR A 54 -45.30 -6.93 36.95
CA THR A 54 -46.45 -6.03 36.96
C THR A 54 -46.22 -4.90 35.97
N PRO A 55 -47.25 -4.20 35.48
CA PRO A 55 -47.06 -3.00 34.64
C PRO A 55 -46.13 -1.94 35.26
N SER A 56 -46.06 -1.88 36.60
CA SER A 56 -45.17 -0.98 37.34
C SER A 56 -43.78 -1.55 37.63
N ALA A 57 -43.57 -2.84 37.44
CA ALA A 57 -42.34 -3.57 37.74
C ALA A 57 -42.23 -4.78 36.80
N PRO A 58 -42.02 -4.57 35.49
CA PRO A 58 -41.96 -5.65 34.52
C PRO A 58 -40.64 -6.43 34.65
N TRP A 59 -40.57 -7.64 34.07
CA TRP A 59 -39.29 -8.37 33.99
C TRP A 59 -38.30 -7.70 33.03
N VAL A 60 -38.83 -7.14 31.94
CA VAL A 60 -38.11 -6.46 30.87
C VAL A 60 -38.75 -5.10 30.70
N ASN A 61 -37.98 -4.03 30.53
CA ASN A 61 -38.54 -2.72 30.25
C ASN A 61 -38.95 -2.64 28.77
N THR A 62 -40.08 -3.28 28.43
CA THR A 62 -40.52 -3.46 27.05
C THR A 62 -40.78 -2.15 26.32
N ASP A 63 -41.21 -1.10 27.02
CA ASP A 63 -41.48 0.20 26.40
C ASP A 63 -40.18 0.86 25.92
N VAL A 64 -39.14 0.84 26.75
CA VAL A 64 -37.81 1.39 26.39
C VAL A 64 -37.16 0.52 25.32
N LEU A 65 -37.15 -0.80 25.50
CA LEU A 65 -36.50 -1.72 24.57
C LEU A 65 -37.16 -1.71 23.18
N ALA A 66 -38.48 -1.70 23.09
CA ALA A 66 -39.18 -1.63 21.80
C ALA A 66 -38.97 -0.28 21.08
N ALA A 67 -38.88 0.81 21.85
CA ALA A 67 -38.55 2.12 21.31
C ALA A 67 -37.12 2.17 20.76
N GLN A 68 -36.15 1.60 21.48
CA GLN A 68 -34.77 1.44 20.99
C GLN A 68 -34.72 0.54 19.74
N ALA A 69 -35.41 -0.60 19.74
CA ALA A 69 -35.48 -1.51 18.60
C ALA A 69 -35.98 -0.80 17.32
N THR A 70 -37.02 0.02 17.46
CA THR A 70 -37.57 0.83 16.37
C THR A 70 -36.54 1.87 15.89
N ALA A 71 -35.86 2.54 16.81
CA ALA A 71 -34.86 3.55 16.48
C ALA A 71 -33.63 2.96 15.78
N ILE A 72 -33.11 1.85 16.27
CA ILE A 72 -31.99 1.09 15.70
C ILE A 72 -32.31 0.64 14.27
N THR A 73 -33.53 0.16 14.05
CA THR A 73 -33.99 -0.22 12.70
C THR A 73 -34.05 0.99 11.77
N ASN A 74 -34.53 2.14 12.25
CA ASN A 74 -34.57 3.39 11.48
C ASN A 74 -33.16 3.95 11.18
N ASP A 75 -32.20 3.71 12.06
CA ASP A 75 -30.79 4.06 11.87
C ASP A 75 -30.03 3.10 10.93
N GLN A 76 -30.71 2.05 10.45
CA GLN A 76 -30.17 1.08 9.51
C GLN A 76 -28.95 0.34 10.07
N ALA A 77 -28.99 -0.03 11.36
CA ALA A 77 -28.01 -0.95 11.91
C ALA A 77 -28.09 -2.32 11.20
N GLU A 78 -26.93 -2.91 10.91
CA GLU A 78 -26.82 -4.23 10.30
C GLU A 78 -26.64 -5.35 11.32
N LEU A 79 -26.32 -5.02 12.58
CA LEU A 79 -26.31 -5.94 13.72
C LEU A 79 -26.51 -5.17 15.04
N VAL A 80 -26.91 -5.89 16.08
CA VAL A 80 -27.08 -5.36 17.45
C VAL A 80 -26.24 -6.16 18.43
N LEU A 81 -25.40 -5.50 19.21
CA LEU A 81 -24.69 -6.07 20.35
C LEU A 81 -25.49 -5.77 21.63
N VAL A 82 -25.57 -6.75 22.54
CA VAL A 82 -26.25 -6.58 23.84
C VAL A 82 -25.31 -6.94 24.98
N THR A 83 -24.97 -5.96 25.82
CA THR A 83 -23.94 -6.08 26.87
C THR A 83 -24.44 -6.75 28.15
N GLY A 84 -25.48 -7.59 28.11
CA GLY A 84 -26.02 -8.30 29.27
C GLY A 84 -27.16 -7.60 30.02
N ASP A 85 -27.67 -8.27 31.06
CA ASP A 85 -28.87 -7.89 31.84
C ASP A 85 -30.10 -7.67 30.96
N LEU A 86 -30.45 -8.73 30.23
CA LEU A 86 -31.60 -8.79 29.32
C LEU A 86 -32.90 -8.88 30.12
N ILE A 87 -32.89 -9.70 31.17
CA ILE A 87 -34.08 -10.06 31.95
C ILE A 87 -33.86 -9.80 33.44
N TYR A 88 -34.91 -9.93 34.26
CA TYR A 88 -34.78 -9.73 35.71
C TYR A 88 -34.12 -10.92 36.42
N GLY A 89 -34.23 -12.14 35.89
CA GLY A 89 -33.39 -13.28 36.33
C GLY A 89 -33.73 -13.95 37.66
N VAL A 90 -34.28 -13.23 38.66
CA VAL A 90 -34.59 -13.80 39.99
C VAL A 90 -36.06 -14.20 40.09
N ALA A 91 -36.32 -15.48 40.33
CA ALA A 91 -37.66 -16.00 40.64
C ALA A 91 -38.02 -15.69 42.10
N SER A 92 -38.84 -14.68 42.35
CA SER A 92 -39.45 -14.48 43.68
C SER A 92 -40.53 -15.54 43.93
N SER A 93 -40.12 -16.77 44.27
CA SER A 93 -40.91 -17.88 44.85
C SER A 93 -42.24 -18.32 44.19
N ASN A 94 -42.75 -17.69 43.12
CA ASN A 94 -43.99 -18.06 42.42
C ASN A 94 -44.00 -17.75 40.91
N ASP A 95 -42.93 -17.20 40.33
CA ASP A 95 -42.91 -16.73 38.93
C ASP A 95 -41.71 -17.33 38.16
N THR A 96 -41.76 -18.66 37.99
CA THR A 96 -40.65 -19.50 37.53
C THR A 96 -40.71 -19.79 36.03
N ASN A 97 -40.52 -18.78 35.17
CA ASN A 97 -40.24 -19.09 33.77
C ASN A 97 -39.28 -18.11 33.12
N LEU A 98 -37.97 -18.36 33.27
CA LEU A 98 -36.90 -17.64 32.55
C LEU A 98 -37.13 -17.66 31.03
N ALA A 99 -37.64 -18.78 30.47
CA ALA A 99 -37.99 -18.84 29.05
C ALA A 99 -39.11 -17.86 28.68
N THR A 100 -40.08 -17.59 29.58
CA THR A 100 -41.06 -16.52 29.38
C THR A 100 -40.40 -15.15 29.40
N GLN A 101 -39.47 -14.89 30.31
CA GLN A 101 -38.76 -13.60 30.35
C GLN A 101 -37.98 -13.36 29.06
N TYR A 102 -37.23 -14.36 28.59
CA TYR A 102 -36.52 -14.28 27.30
C TYR A 102 -37.48 -14.14 26.11
N ALA A 103 -38.66 -14.79 26.14
CA ALA A 103 -39.68 -14.60 25.12
C ALA A 103 -40.23 -13.16 25.11
N VAL A 104 -40.48 -12.57 26.30
CA VAL A 104 -40.88 -11.16 26.43
C VAL A 104 -39.79 -10.24 25.87
N TRP A 105 -38.53 -10.49 26.21
CA TRP A 105 -37.40 -9.73 25.71
C TRP A 105 -37.26 -9.81 24.19
N THR A 106 -37.30 -11.02 23.64
CA THR A 106 -37.21 -11.27 22.19
C THR A 106 -38.36 -10.60 21.44
N ASN A 107 -39.58 -10.63 22.01
CA ASN A 107 -40.73 -9.95 21.44
C ASN A 107 -40.60 -8.42 21.45
N ALA A 108 -39.96 -7.83 22.46
CA ALA A 108 -39.71 -6.38 22.49
C ALA A 108 -38.74 -5.94 21.38
N LEU A 109 -37.81 -6.82 20.96
CA LEU A 109 -36.93 -6.61 19.82
C LEU A 109 -37.54 -6.98 18.46
N ALA A 110 -38.85 -7.26 18.38
CA ALA A 110 -39.50 -7.66 17.13
C ALA A 110 -39.20 -6.74 15.91
N PRO A 111 -39.09 -5.40 16.03
CA PRO A 111 -38.71 -4.56 14.89
C PRO A 111 -37.34 -4.92 14.29
N VAL A 112 -36.34 -5.22 15.14
CA VAL A 112 -34.98 -5.59 14.74
C VAL A 112 -34.97 -6.94 14.03
N TYR A 113 -35.61 -7.95 14.62
CA TYR A 113 -35.72 -9.28 14.01
C TYR A 113 -36.53 -9.28 12.71
N ALA A 114 -37.61 -8.51 12.64
CA ALA A 114 -38.41 -8.37 11.42
C ALA A 114 -37.63 -7.69 10.27
N ALA A 115 -36.64 -6.86 10.60
CA ALA A 115 -35.73 -6.26 9.64
C ALA A 115 -34.57 -7.20 9.22
N GLY A 116 -34.50 -8.42 9.80
CA GLY A 116 -33.43 -9.38 9.50
C GLY A 116 -32.09 -9.03 10.14
N ILE A 117 -32.08 -8.16 11.15
CA ILE A 117 -30.87 -7.71 11.83
C ILE A 117 -30.49 -8.75 12.91
N PRO A 118 -29.30 -9.39 12.83
CA PRO A 118 -28.82 -10.30 13.87
C PRO A 118 -28.56 -9.59 15.20
N VAL A 119 -28.82 -10.31 16.30
CA VAL A 119 -28.65 -9.83 17.67
C VAL A 119 -27.66 -10.76 18.38
N TYR A 120 -26.61 -10.16 18.96
CA TYR A 120 -25.52 -10.85 19.64
C TYR A 120 -25.47 -10.43 21.12
N PRO A 121 -26.15 -11.17 22.01
CA PRO A 121 -26.09 -10.91 23.44
C PRO A 121 -24.92 -11.60 24.12
N VAL A 122 -24.51 -11.05 25.26
CA VAL A 122 -23.75 -11.74 26.32
C VAL A 122 -24.61 -11.83 27.59
N ARG A 123 -24.20 -12.65 28.55
CA ARG A 123 -24.85 -12.72 29.87
C ARG A 123 -24.36 -11.58 30.76
N GLY A 124 -25.28 -10.98 31.52
CA GLY A 124 -25.02 -10.17 32.70
C GLY A 124 -25.26 -10.94 33.99
N ASN A 125 -25.11 -10.29 35.14
CA ASN A 125 -25.31 -10.92 36.44
C ASN A 125 -26.74 -11.42 36.61
N HIS A 126 -27.75 -10.74 36.04
CA HIS A 126 -29.13 -11.20 36.10
C HIS A 126 -29.38 -12.51 35.33
N GLU A 127 -28.55 -12.85 34.35
CA GLU A 127 -28.60 -14.15 33.66
C GLU A 127 -27.89 -15.29 34.43
N THR A 128 -27.33 -15.00 35.61
CA THR A 128 -26.61 -15.97 36.43
C THR A 128 -27.27 -16.29 37.76
N TYR A 129 -28.28 -15.50 38.15
CA TYR A 129 -28.97 -15.69 39.41
C TYR A 129 -29.86 -16.94 39.41
N GLY A 130 -30.04 -17.53 40.61
CA GLY A 130 -30.93 -18.68 40.81
C GLY A 130 -30.42 -19.96 40.12
N ASP A 131 -31.28 -20.61 39.35
CA ASP A 131 -31.01 -21.92 38.73
C ASP A 131 -30.21 -21.84 37.40
N ASP A 132 -29.95 -20.63 36.86
CA ASP A 132 -29.27 -20.44 35.56
C ASP A 132 -27.77 -20.12 35.64
N THR A 133 -27.12 -20.47 36.75
CA THR A 133 -25.67 -20.28 36.95
C THR A 133 -24.81 -20.85 35.79
N THR A 134 -25.30 -21.90 35.13
CA THR A 134 -24.63 -22.53 33.99
C THR A 134 -25.02 -21.96 32.62
N GLY A 135 -25.98 -21.02 32.55
CA GLY A 135 -26.48 -20.42 31.31
C GLY A 135 -27.40 -21.32 30.49
N THR A 136 -28.00 -22.35 31.09
CA THR A 136 -28.92 -23.29 30.43
C THR A 136 -30.13 -22.59 29.80
N ALA A 137 -30.81 -21.68 30.51
CA ALA A 137 -31.99 -21.00 29.98
C ALA A 137 -31.60 -19.95 28.93
N TYR A 138 -30.49 -19.24 29.15
CA TYR A 138 -29.87 -18.36 28.15
C TYR A 138 -29.55 -19.10 26.83
N LEU A 139 -28.84 -20.23 26.91
CA LEU A 139 -28.48 -21.04 25.74
C LEU A 139 -29.73 -21.60 25.05
N ALA A 140 -30.76 -22.01 25.80
CA ALA A 140 -32.03 -22.44 25.21
C ALA A 140 -32.72 -21.32 24.41
N ALA A 141 -32.56 -20.06 24.80
CA ALA A 141 -33.11 -18.91 24.10
C ALA A 141 -32.31 -18.52 22.84
N PHE A 142 -30.97 -18.66 22.85
CA PHE A 142 -30.11 -18.05 21.81
C PHE A 142 -29.15 -18.99 21.07
N SER A 143 -28.91 -20.22 21.53
CA SER A 143 -27.87 -21.10 20.96
C SER A 143 -28.02 -21.38 19.45
N ASN A 144 -29.23 -21.36 18.92
CA ASN A 144 -29.48 -21.57 17.48
C ASN A 144 -29.11 -20.34 16.61
N SER A 145 -28.85 -19.18 17.22
CA SER A 145 -28.54 -17.93 16.53
C SER A 145 -27.13 -17.40 16.80
N LEU A 146 -26.39 -18.00 17.74
CA LEU A 146 -25.06 -17.54 18.12
C LEU A 146 -23.95 -18.46 17.61
N PRO A 147 -22.75 -17.91 17.31
CA PRO A 147 -21.59 -18.74 17.00
C PRO A 147 -21.22 -19.65 18.18
N VAL A 148 -20.74 -20.85 17.86
CA VAL A 148 -20.33 -21.88 18.83
C VAL A 148 -18.82 -22.17 18.74
N ASN A 149 -18.02 -21.12 18.56
CA ASN A 149 -16.57 -21.15 18.42
C ASN A 149 -15.81 -20.70 19.70
N GLY A 150 -16.52 -20.60 20.82
CA GLY A 150 -15.96 -20.31 22.14
C GLY A 150 -15.09 -21.42 22.71
N PRO A 151 -14.49 -21.19 23.89
CA PRO A 151 -13.78 -22.24 24.62
C PRO A 151 -14.76 -23.34 25.08
N THR A 152 -14.23 -24.55 25.29
CA THR A 152 -15.03 -25.77 25.47
C THR A 152 -16.07 -25.66 26.59
N ASP A 153 -15.79 -24.91 27.65
CA ASP A 153 -16.66 -24.73 28.81
C ASP A 153 -17.52 -23.44 28.78
N GLU A 154 -17.43 -22.66 27.70
CA GLU A 154 -18.22 -21.43 27.46
C GLU A 154 -18.88 -21.44 26.07
N LEU A 155 -19.09 -22.61 25.46
CA LEU A 155 -19.70 -22.73 24.13
C LEU A 155 -21.07 -22.03 24.07
N GLY A 156 -21.20 -21.06 23.16
CA GLY A 156 -22.41 -20.24 23.00
C GLY A 156 -22.60 -19.14 24.04
N LEU A 157 -21.66 -19.00 24.99
CA LEU A 157 -21.61 -17.93 25.99
C LEU A 157 -20.52 -16.91 25.62
N THR A 158 -19.31 -17.40 25.33
CA THR A 158 -18.21 -16.64 24.74
C THR A 158 -18.07 -17.06 23.29
N TYR A 159 -17.93 -16.10 22.38
CA TYR A 159 -17.86 -16.38 20.94
C TYR A 159 -17.30 -15.20 20.16
N SER A 160 -16.84 -15.47 18.95
CA SER A 160 -16.37 -14.44 18.02
C SER A 160 -17.07 -14.55 16.68
N PHE A 161 -17.11 -13.46 15.93
CA PHE A 161 -17.59 -13.44 14.56
C PHE A 161 -16.97 -12.27 13.80
N THR A 162 -17.08 -12.31 12.48
CA THR A 162 -16.68 -11.20 11.61
C THR A 162 -17.92 -10.65 10.91
N HIS A 163 -17.92 -9.34 10.70
CA HIS A 163 -18.90 -8.67 9.86
C HIS A 163 -18.17 -7.63 9.03
N LYS A 164 -18.16 -7.81 7.70
CA LYS A 164 -17.43 -6.95 6.77
C LYS A 164 -15.96 -6.79 7.19
N ASN A 165 -15.50 -5.57 7.44
CA ASN A 165 -14.12 -5.25 7.82
C ASN A 165 -13.88 -5.20 9.34
N ALA A 166 -14.75 -5.83 10.14
CA ALA A 166 -14.61 -5.87 11.59
C ALA A 166 -14.69 -7.28 12.17
N PHE A 167 -13.90 -7.50 13.21
CA PHE A 167 -13.94 -8.64 14.10
C PHE A 167 -14.61 -8.25 15.42
N PHE A 168 -15.42 -9.18 15.94
CA PHE A 168 -16.16 -9.03 17.19
C PHE A 168 -15.84 -10.18 18.14
N ALA A 169 -15.63 -9.85 19.42
CA ALA A 169 -15.57 -10.83 20.49
C ALA A 169 -16.62 -10.52 21.57
N ALA A 170 -17.51 -11.49 21.80
CA ALA A 170 -18.51 -11.51 22.86
C ALA A 170 -17.96 -12.34 24.03
N LEU A 171 -17.93 -11.76 25.22
CA LEU A 171 -17.17 -12.31 26.36
C LEU A 171 -18.08 -12.59 27.56
N ASP A 172 -18.17 -13.86 27.96
CA ASP A 172 -18.78 -14.23 29.24
C ASP A 172 -17.81 -13.95 30.39
N GLN A 173 -18.30 -13.28 31.44
CA GLN A 173 -17.50 -12.87 32.60
C GLN A 173 -17.92 -13.57 33.90
N TYR A 174 -18.79 -14.57 33.77
CA TYR A 174 -19.44 -15.24 34.89
C TYR A 174 -19.12 -16.72 34.98
N ARG A 175 -18.59 -17.33 33.92
CA ARG A 175 -18.06 -18.69 33.97
C ARG A 175 -16.89 -18.77 34.95
N ASN A 176 -15.95 -17.84 34.79
CA ASN A 176 -14.92 -17.52 35.76
C ASN A 176 -15.17 -16.08 36.20
N ALA A 177 -15.69 -15.91 37.41
CA ALA A 177 -16.11 -14.60 37.90
C ALA A 177 -15.02 -13.53 37.69
N HIS A 178 -15.45 -12.38 37.16
CA HIS A 178 -14.65 -11.17 36.96
C HIS A 178 -13.46 -11.35 36.02
N GLN A 179 -13.56 -12.29 35.08
CA GLN A 179 -12.49 -12.65 34.15
C GLN A 179 -13.05 -13.00 32.78
N VAL A 180 -12.21 -12.88 31.76
CA VAL A 180 -12.47 -13.41 30.42
C VAL A 180 -11.61 -14.66 30.19
N ASN A 181 -11.99 -15.50 29.23
CA ASN A 181 -11.13 -16.59 28.78
C ASN A 181 -9.93 -16.04 27.99
N GLN A 182 -8.84 -15.70 28.69
CA GLN A 182 -7.71 -14.96 28.12
C GLN A 182 -6.97 -15.75 27.03
N ASP A 183 -6.77 -17.06 27.20
CA ASP A 183 -6.09 -17.90 26.21
C ASP A 183 -6.89 -17.97 24.91
N TRP A 184 -8.20 -18.19 25.01
CA TRP A 184 -9.08 -18.19 23.85
C TRP A 184 -9.08 -16.82 23.15
N LEU A 185 -9.23 -15.72 23.90
CA LEU A 185 -9.25 -14.37 23.34
C LEU A 185 -7.93 -14.05 22.64
N THR A 186 -6.79 -14.34 23.27
CA THR A 186 -5.45 -14.10 22.68
C THR A 186 -5.30 -14.84 21.35
N ASN A 187 -5.75 -16.10 21.28
CA ASN A 187 -5.72 -16.86 20.04
C ASN A 187 -6.64 -16.29 18.96
N GLN A 188 -7.85 -15.84 19.32
CA GLN A 188 -8.76 -15.21 18.36
C GLN A 188 -8.22 -13.90 17.82
N LEU A 189 -7.62 -13.07 18.68
CA LEU A 189 -6.99 -11.81 18.27
C LEU A 189 -5.77 -12.05 17.38
N ALA A 190 -4.97 -13.07 17.65
CA ALA A 190 -3.82 -13.43 16.81
C ALA A 190 -4.23 -13.97 15.43
N LEU A 191 -5.39 -14.62 15.31
CA LEU A 191 -5.92 -15.12 14.05
C LEU A 191 -6.73 -14.08 13.27
N ASN A 192 -6.95 -12.88 13.84
CA ASN A 192 -7.80 -11.88 13.23
C ASN A 192 -7.05 -11.09 12.16
N THR A 193 -7.56 -11.12 10.92
CA THR A 193 -7.06 -10.29 9.80
C THR A 193 -7.86 -9.01 9.60
N LYS A 194 -8.93 -8.75 10.38
CA LYS A 194 -9.78 -7.58 10.19
C LYS A 194 -9.20 -6.34 10.89
N PRO A 195 -9.24 -5.16 10.25
CA PRO A 195 -8.65 -3.95 10.82
C PRO A 195 -9.36 -3.50 12.09
N HIS A 196 -10.70 -3.57 12.12
CA HIS A 196 -11.47 -3.16 13.30
C HIS A 196 -11.70 -4.32 14.26
N VAL A 197 -11.40 -4.08 15.53
CA VAL A 197 -11.62 -5.04 16.62
C VAL A 197 -12.56 -4.42 17.65
N PHE A 198 -13.76 -4.99 17.78
CA PHE A 198 -14.75 -4.61 18.79
C PHE A 198 -14.94 -5.73 19.80
N THR A 199 -14.90 -5.39 21.09
CA THR A 199 -15.16 -6.36 22.16
C THR A 199 -16.25 -5.86 23.08
N PHE A 200 -17.04 -6.80 23.59
CA PHE A 200 -18.11 -6.49 24.50
C PHE A 200 -18.31 -7.60 25.54
N GLY A 201 -18.60 -7.16 26.75
CA GLY A 201 -18.92 -7.97 27.92
C GLY A 201 -20.00 -7.27 28.75
N HIS A 202 -20.20 -7.69 29.98
CA HIS A 202 -21.15 -7.03 30.88
C HIS A 202 -20.46 -6.14 31.91
N GLU A 203 -19.39 -6.62 32.53
CA GLU A 203 -18.71 -5.94 33.63
C GLU A 203 -17.78 -4.82 33.13
N PRO A 204 -17.83 -3.62 33.74
CA PRO A 204 -16.81 -2.59 33.58
C PRO A 204 -15.38 -3.09 33.92
N ALA A 205 -14.38 -2.55 33.24
CA ALA A 205 -12.96 -2.85 33.51
C ALA A 205 -12.39 -2.05 34.68
N VAL A 206 -12.89 -0.82 34.88
CA VAL A 206 -12.58 0.05 36.02
C VAL A 206 -13.87 0.34 36.77
N GLN A 207 -13.79 0.29 38.09
CA GLN A 207 -14.95 0.49 38.96
C GLN A 207 -15.57 1.87 38.79
N MET A 208 -16.90 1.88 38.80
CA MET A 208 -17.70 3.10 38.93
C MET A 208 -18.67 3.00 40.11
N TYR A 209 -19.90 2.53 39.90
CA TYR A 209 -20.89 2.38 40.97
C TYR A 209 -20.76 1.00 41.63
N HIS A 210 -20.71 -0.07 40.84
CA HIS A 210 -20.54 -1.44 41.34
C HIS A 210 -19.08 -1.83 41.58
N SER A 211 -18.86 -2.75 42.53
CA SER A 211 -17.54 -3.33 42.83
C SER A 211 -17.41 -4.79 42.38
N ASP A 212 -18.50 -5.44 41.95
CA ASP A 212 -18.54 -6.75 41.31
C ASP A 212 -18.24 -6.67 39.81
N ILE A 213 -17.01 -6.25 39.52
CA ILE A 213 -16.52 -5.98 38.17
C ILE A 213 -15.14 -6.59 37.94
N LEU A 214 -14.60 -6.47 36.72
CA LEU A 214 -13.29 -7.05 36.35
C LEU A 214 -12.14 -6.59 37.26
N ALA A 215 -12.24 -5.43 37.91
CA ALA A 215 -11.24 -4.95 38.87
C ALA A 215 -11.11 -5.80 40.14
N GLN A 216 -12.04 -6.73 40.41
CA GLN A 216 -11.84 -7.75 41.43
C GLN A 216 -10.67 -8.69 41.12
N ASN A 217 -10.30 -8.81 39.84
CA ASN A 217 -9.10 -9.51 39.41
C ASN A 217 -8.22 -8.60 38.54
N PRO A 218 -7.44 -7.68 39.16
CA PRO A 218 -6.64 -6.69 38.46
C PRO A 218 -5.69 -7.29 37.42
N ALA A 219 -5.07 -8.44 37.73
CA ALA A 219 -4.11 -9.09 36.84
C ALA A 219 -4.78 -9.62 35.56
N ALA A 220 -5.94 -10.26 35.69
CA ALA A 220 -6.69 -10.74 34.53
C ALA A 220 -7.26 -9.58 33.70
N ARG A 221 -7.78 -8.55 34.37
CA ARG A 221 -8.29 -7.33 33.75
C ARG A 221 -7.20 -6.58 32.98
N ASP A 222 -6.01 -6.44 33.55
CA ASP A 222 -4.87 -5.80 32.88
C ASP A 222 -4.41 -6.61 31.66
N ALA A 223 -4.35 -7.94 31.77
CA ALA A 223 -4.04 -8.83 30.64
C ALA A 223 -5.05 -8.68 29.50
N PHE A 224 -6.34 -8.62 29.85
CA PHE A 224 -7.43 -8.38 28.92
C PHE A 224 -7.25 -7.04 28.19
N LEU A 225 -7.16 -5.92 28.91
CA LEU A 225 -7.03 -4.59 28.30
C LEU A 225 -5.76 -4.45 27.46
N ASN A 226 -4.64 -5.01 27.91
CA ASN A 226 -3.39 -5.02 27.15
C ASN A 226 -3.56 -5.79 25.82
N SER A 227 -4.22 -6.95 25.84
CA SER A 227 -4.45 -7.76 24.64
C SER A 227 -5.35 -7.04 23.63
N LEU A 228 -6.38 -6.33 24.09
CA LEU A 228 -7.24 -5.51 23.24
C LEU A 228 -6.46 -4.38 22.57
N HIS A 229 -5.66 -3.65 23.36
CA HIS A 229 -4.88 -2.53 22.86
C HIS A 229 -3.87 -2.98 21.80
N ALA A 230 -3.13 -4.05 22.07
CA ALA A 230 -2.17 -4.64 21.14
C ALA A 230 -2.84 -5.10 19.83
N ALA A 231 -4.03 -5.70 19.92
CA ALA A 231 -4.80 -6.11 18.77
C ALA A 231 -5.39 -4.95 17.96
N GLY A 232 -5.20 -3.69 18.39
CA GLY A 232 -5.68 -2.51 17.67
C GLY A 232 -7.09 -2.08 18.05
N SER A 233 -7.73 -2.78 19.00
CA SER A 233 -9.01 -2.36 19.54
C SER A 233 -8.88 -0.99 20.20
N ARG A 234 -9.93 -0.18 20.08
CA ARG A 234 -10.04 1.15 20.70
C ARG A 234 -11.22 1.26 21.64
N LEU A 235 -12.18 0.34 21.56
CA LEU A 235 -13.45 0.38 22.30
C LEU A 235 -13.68 -0.95 23.01
N TYR A 236 -14.07 -0.87 24.28
CA TYR A 236 -14.66 -1.98 25.03
C TYR A 236 -16.06 -1.56 25.49
N PHE A 237 -17.08 -2.28 25.04
CA PHE A 237 -18.47 -2.03 25.43
C PHE A 237 -18.87 -2.91 26.62
N CYS A 238 -19.51 -2.32 27.63
CA CYS A 238 -20.00 -3.03 28.81
C CYS A 238 -21.34 -2.45 29.30
N GLY A 239 -21.97 -3.11 30.26
CA GLY A 239 -23.22 -2.73 30.91
C GLY A 239 -23.04 -2.59 32.42
N HIS A 240 -23.94 -3.23 33.18
CA HIS A 240 -23.95 -3.43 34.64
C HIS A 240 -24.26 -2.16 35.45
N ASP A 241 -23.51 -1.10 35.17
CA ASP A 241 -23.76 0.21 35.73
C ASP A 241 -24.83 0.92 34.88
N HIS A 242 -26.03 1.07 35.43
CA HIS A 242 -27.19 1.56 34.70
C HIS A 242 -27.14 3.07 34.41
N PHE A 243 -26.29 3.47 33.48
CA PHE A 243 -26.17 4.80 32.91
C PHE A 243 -25.29 4.74 31.65
N TYR A 244 -25.16 5.86 30.94
CA TYR A 244 -24.12 5.99 29.94
C TYR A 244 -22.84 6.56 30.56
N ASN A 245 -21.71 5.93 30.26
CA ASN A 245 -20.41 6.50 30.54
C ASN A 245 -19.41 6.14 29.44
N HIS A 246 -18.58 7.11 29.09
CA HIS A 246 -17.47 6.95 28.18
C HIS A 246 -16.21 7.48 28.88
N ALA A 247 -15.21 6.60 29.04
CA ALA A 247 -13.97 6.87 29.73
C ALA A 247 -12.76 6.44 28.89
N ILE A 248 -11.63 7.13 29.07
CA ILE A 248 -10.32 6.66 28.60
C ILE A 248 -9.69 5.89 29.76
N VAL A 249 -9.38 4.61 29.54
CA VAL A 249 -8.77 3.71 30.50
C VAL A 249 -7.34 3.42 30.07
N SER A 250 -6.37 3.70 30.95
CA SER A 250 -4.95 3.41 30.75
C SER A 250 -4.69 1.92 30.89
N THR A 251 -3.85 1.37 30.01
CA THR A 251 -3.37 -0.01 30.08
C THR A 251 -2.00 -0.05 30.76
N THR A 252 -1.60 -1.21 31.31
CA THR A 252 -0.32 -1.31 32.03
C THR A 252 0.90 -1.37 31.10
N ASN A 253 0.69 -1.60 29.79
CA ASN A 253 1.74 -1.53 28.76
C ASN A 253 1.88 -0.14 28.10
N GLY A 254 1.26 0.92 28.66
CA GLY A 254 1.42 2.30 28.18
C GLY A 254 0.42 2.74 27.10
N GLY A 255 -0.57 1.90 26.78
CA GLY A 255 -1.66 2.19 25.85
C GLY A 255 -2.93 2.73 26.53
N THR A 256 -3.99 2.89 25.73
CA THR A 256 -5.33 3.24 26.22
C THR A 256 -6.42 2.49 25.49
N ILE A 257 -7.54 2.27 26.19
CA ILE A 257 -8.81 1.75 25.65
C ILE A 257 -9.94 2.68 26.08
N ARG A 258 -10.94 2.86 25.22
CA ARG A 258 -12.17 3.56 25.60
C ARG A 258 -13.17 2.57 26.17
N GLN A 259 -13.43 2.65 27.46
CA GLN A 259 -14.54 1.92 28.07
C GLN A 259 -15.83 2.70 27.81
N VAL A 260 -16.84 2.02 27.27
CA VAL A 260 -18.15 2.59 26.98
C VAL A 260 -19.21 1.76 27.68
N VAL A 261 -19.70 2.27 28.80
CA VAL A 261 -20.82 1.69 29.56
C VAL A 261 -22.13 2.08 28.88
N VAL A 262 -22.89 1.08 28.46
CA VAL A 262 -24.16 1.20 27.71
C VAL A 262 -25.33 0.68 28.56
N GLY A 263 -25.32 0.92 29.87
CA GLY A 263 -26.35 0.40 30.79
C GLY A 263 -27.64 1.21 30.88
N SER A 264 -27.95 1.99 29.85
CA SER A 264 -29.14 2.85 29.80
C SER A 264 -30.28 2.26 28.95
N GLY A 265 -30.32 0.92 28.82
CA GLY A 265 -31.27 0.19 27.99
C GLY A 265 -32.67 0.05 28.59
N GLY A 266 -32.84 0.31 29.89
CA GLY A 266 -34.15 0.31 30.54
C GLY A 266 -34.16 -0.06 32.01
N ALA A 267 -33.07 -0.58 32.56
CA ALA A 267 -32.93 -0.88 33.97
C ALA A 267 -32.98 0.39 34.85
N PRO A 268 -33.36 0.28 36.14
CA PRO A 268 -33.44 1.44 37.03
C PRO A 268 -32.08 2.12 37.24
N PHE A 269 -31.98 3.42 36.91
CA PHE A 269 -30.72 4.17 36.97
C PHE A 269 -30.06 4.19 38.37
N TYR A 270 -28.73 4.19 38.37
CA TYR A 270 -27.92 4.47 39.56
C TYR A 270 -27.44 5.92 39.59
N ASP A 271 -27.32 6.47 40.80
CA ASP A 271 -26.70 7.77 41.04
C ASP A 271 -25.23 7.58 41.40
N TRP A 272 -24.34 7.78 40.42
CA TRP A 272 -22.89 7.63 40.59
C TRP A 272 -22.24 8.96 40.99
N ASP A 273 -21.35 8.91 41.98
CA ASP A 273 -20.68 10.08 42.55
C ASP A 273 -19.60 10.71 41.63
N GLY A 274 -19.27 10.03 40.52
CA GLY A 274 -18.30 10.50 39.54
C GLY A 274 -16.86 10.06 39.82
N ALA A 275 -16.61 9.21 40.82
CA ALA A 275 -15.28 8.73 41.18
C ALA A 275 -15.01 7.32 40.60
N TYR A 276 -13.89 7.16 39.90
CA TYR A 276 -13.43 5.86 39.42
C TYR A 276 -12.56 5.17 40.45
N GLY A 277 -12.67 3.83 40.53
CA GLY A 277 -11.68 3.00 41.22
C GLY A 277 -11.59 3.19 42.72
N ALA A 278 -12.67 3.66 43.36
CA ALA A 278 -12.70 4.03 44.77
C ALA A 278 -12.30 2.88 45.72
N ASP A 279 -12.70 1.65 45.40
CA ASP A 279 -12.48 0.46 46.24
C ASP A 279 -11.22 -0.32 45.85
N PHE A 280 -10.73 -0.18 44.62
CA PHE A 280 -9.60 -0.95 44.09
C PHE A 280 -8.28 -0.18 43.96
N GLY A 281 -8.27 1.12 44.31
CA GLY A 281 -7.06 1.95 44.22
C GLY A 281 -6.69 2.38 42.80
N GLU A 282 -7.68 2.42 41.91
CA GLU A 282 -7.52 2.64 40.46
C GLU A 282 -7.88 4.07 40.04
N THR A 283 -7.85 5.01 40.98
CA THR A 283 -8.29 6.40 40.82
C THR A 283 -7.59 7.17 39.69
N ASN A 284 -6.44 6.70 39.22
CA ASN A 284 -5.70 7.29 38.08
C ASN A 284 -5.75 6.44 36.80
N MET A 285 -6.46 5.31 36.81
CA MET A 285 -6.53 4.40 35.66
C MET A 285 -7.54 4.89 34.61
N ALA A 286 -8.60 5.60 35.00
CA ALA A 286 -9.64 6.06 34.11
C ALA A 286 -9.87 7.57 34.18
N VAL A 287 -10.07 8.19 33.01
CA VAL A 287 -10.45 9.60 32.86
C VAL A 287 -11.81 9.69 32.19
N LYS A 288 -12.75 10.39 32.84
CA LYS A 288 -14.10 10.60 32.31
C LYS A 288 -14.05 11.49 31.07
N VAL A 289 -14.64 11.00 29.98
CA VAL A 289 -14.94 11.79 28.77
C VAL A 289 -16.37 12.32 28.86
N ARG A 290 -17.32 11.42 29.10
CA ARG A 290 -18.74 11.75 29.17
C ARG A 290 -19.48 10.85 30.15
N HIS A 291 -20.49 11.40 30.82
CA HIS A 291 -21.40 10.65 31.67
C HIS A 291 -22.82 11.23 31.58
N ILE A 292 -23.82 10.36 31.45
CA ILE A 292 -25.24 10.73 31.40
C ILE A 292 -26.01 9.72 32.28
N GLY A 293 -26.43 10.18 33.46
CA GLY A 293 -26.94 9.31 34.52
C GLY A 293 -28.43 8.93 34.45
N PHE A 294 -29.28 9.72 33.78
CA PHE A 294 -30.74 9.59 33.87
C PHE A 294 -31.46 9.76 32.53
N THR A 295 -31.00 9.06 31.49
CA THR A 295 -31.61 9.10 30.16
C THR A 295 -31.41 7.76 29.48
N ASN A 296 -32.49 7.20 28.93
CA ASN A 296 -32.42 5.94 28.20
C ASN A 296 -31.78 6.17 26.83
N GLY A 297 -30.93 5.24 26.41
CA GLY A 297 -30.11 5.40 25.22
C GLY A 297 -29.52 4.11 24.67
N TYR A 298 -28.96 4.22 23.48
CA TYR A 298 -28.15 3.20 22.83
C TYR A 298 -26.97 3.85 22.10
N CYS A 299 -25.94 3.06 21.82
CA CYS A 299 -24.84 3.49 20.95
C CYS A 299 -25.14 3.09 19.50
N LEU A 300 -24.92 4.00 18.56
CA LEU A 300 -24.84 3.72 17.13
C LEU A 300 -23.37 3.87 16.71
N VAL A 301 -22.81 2.83 16.12
CA VAL A 301 -21.44 2.83 15.61
C VAL A 301 -21.49 2.77 14.10
N THR A 302 -20.96 3.80 13.43
CA THR A 302 -20.80 3.84 11.98
C THR A 302 -19.35 3.50 11.65
N VAL A 303 -19.15 2.46 10.84
CA VAL A 303 -17.86 2.04 10.30
C VAL A 303 -17.82 2.45 8.84
N SER A 304 -16.84 3.28 8.47
CA SER A 304 -16.61 3.80 7.12
C SER A 304 -15.16 3.50 6.74
N ASN A 305 -14.93 2.38 6.07
CA ASN A 305 -13.59 1.83 5.85
C ASN A 305 -12.81 1.79 7.17
N LEU A 306 -11.71 2.54 7.31
CA LEU A 306 -10.85 2.59 8.50
C LEU A 306 -11.28 3.61 9.56
N VAL A 307 -12.36 4.36 9.31
CA VAL A 307 -12.90 5.34 10.25
C VAL A 307 -14.09 4.76 11.00
N VAL A 308 -14.10 4.92 12.32
CA VAL A 308 -15.19 4.51 13.19
C VAL A 308 -15.72 5.72 13.95
N THR A 309 -17.01 5.98 13.81
CA THR A 309 -17.73 7.00 14.57
C THR A 309 -18.74 6.32 15.50
N LEU A 310 -18.51 6.45 16.80
CA LEU A 310 -19.44 6.11 17.87
C LEU A 310 -20.31 7.33 18.19
N GLU A 311 -21.62 7.13 18.23
CA GLU A 311 -22.60 8.11 18.71
C GLU A 311 -23.44 7.47 19.82
N TRP A 312 -23.56 8.13 20.97
CA TRP A 312 -24.57 7.75 21.95
C TRP A 312 -25.84 8.56 21.74
N LYS A 313 -26.94 7.87 21.50
CA LYS A 313 -28.26 8.43 21.18
C LYS A 313 -29.20 8.23 22.36
N GLY A 314 -29.65 9.34 22.95
CA GLY A 314 -30.55 9.36 24.10
C GLY A 314 -31.96 9.83 23.74
N SER A 315 -32.96 9.40 24.51
CA SER A 315 -34.34 9.87 24.39
C SER A 315 -35.02 10.05 25.75
N ALA A 316 -35.60 11.24 25.96
CA ALA A 316 -36.43 11.53 27.14
C ALA A 316 -37.90 11.10 26.98
N ASN A 317 -38.35 10.85 25.75
CA ASN A 317 -39.77 10.60 25.42
C ASN A 317 -39.98 9.32 24.58
N LEU A 318 -38.91 8.54 24.37
CA LEU A 318 -38.88 7.27 23.63
C LEU A 318 -39.34 7.36 22.16
N THR A 319 -39.46 8.56 21.61
CA THR A 319 -39.89 8.78 20.21
C THR A 319 -38.93 9.65 19.43
N THR A 320 -38.24 10.58 20.10
CA THR A 320 -37.22 11.45 19.51
C THR A 320 -35.86 11.11 20.09
N TRP A 321 -34.90 10.76 19.23
CA TRP A 321 -33.55 10.35 19.61
C TRP A 321 -32.54 11.41 19.19
N GLN A 322 -31.65 11.79 20.11
CA GLN A 322 -30.63 12.82 19.89
C GLN A 322 -29.25 12.29 20.27
N THR A 323 -28.24 12.65 19.49
CA THR A 323 -26.84 12.35 19.82
C THR A 323 -26.37 13.27 20.95
N PHE A 324 -25.91 12.71 22.08
CA PHE A 324 -25.36 13.48 23.22
C PHE A 324 -23.88 13.27 23.46
N ASP A 325 -23.28 12.28 22.79
CA ASP A 325 -21.85 12.03 22.76
C ASP A 325 -21.44 11.52 21.39
N THR A 326 -20.26 11.92 20.95
CA THR A 326 -19.66 11.44 19.71
C THR A 326 -18.18 11.20 19.94
N TYR A 327 -17.71 10.04 19.51
CA TYR A 327 -16.29 9.70 19.49
C TYR A 327 -15.94 9.15 18.12
N GLN A 328 -14.83 9.60 17.57
CA GLN A 328 -14.31 9.07 16.32
C GLN A 328 -12.87 8.64 16.52
N TYR A 329 -12.52 7.51 15.91
CA TYR A 329 -11.14 7.16 15.66
C TYR A 329 -10.99 6.76 14.19
N SER A 330 -9.80 6.98 13.67
CA SER A 330 -9.37 6.38 12.42
C SER A 330 -8.28 5.39 12.78
N LEU A 331 -8.35 4.21 12.18
CA LEU A 331 -7.16 3.39 12.09
C LEU A 331 -6.32 3.98 10.96
N THR A 332 -5.02 4.15 11.20
CA THR A 332 -4.08 4.09 10.10
C THR A 332 -4.27 2.74 9.43
N ASN A 333 -4.30 2.73 8.11
CA ASN A 333 -4.43 1.48 7.40
C ASN A 333 -3.34 0.53 7.90
N ARG A 334 -3.72 -0.56 8.59
CA ARG A 334 -2.74 -1.62 8.91
C ARG A 334 -2.23 -2.28 7.64
N SER A 335 -2.96 -2.13 6.52
CA SER A 335 -2.56 -2.50 5.16
C SER A 335 -2.06 -1.33 4.30
N MET A 336 -1.86 -0.11 4.83
CA MET A 336 -0.87 0.76 4.19
C MET A 336 0.45 0.17 4.63
N GLN A 337 0.91 -0.75 3.80
CA GLN A 337 2.28 -1.13 3.56
C GLN A 337 3.11 -0.59 4.72
N ARG A 338 3.29 -1.38 5.79
CA ARG A 338 4.35 -1.11 6.75
C ARG A 338 5.65 -1.25 5.96
N VAL A 339 5.92 -0.27 5.09
CA VAL A 339 6.89 -0.40 4.01
C VAL A 339 8.18 -0.55 4.74
N ASN A 340 8.77 -1.73 4.60
CA ASN A 340 10.01 -2.04 5.26
C ASN A 340 9.93 -2.13 6.80
N ASP A 341 8.82 -2.45 7.47
CA ASP A 341 8.85 -2.85 8.90
C ASP A 341 9.18 -4.34 9.01
N TYR A 342 10.47 -4.70 9.08
CA TYR A 342 10.91 -6.10 9.07
C TYR A 342 10.93 -6.74 10.47
N ASP A 343 10.84 -5.96 11.55
CA ASP A 343 10.85 -6.47 12.92
C ASP A 343 9.48 -6.43 13.64
N GLY A 344 8.51 -5.71 13.09
CA GLY A 344 7.13 -5.61 13.55
C GLY A 344 6.89 -4.53 14.60
N ASP A 345 7.86 -3.64 14.85
CA ASP A 345 7.75 -2.58 15.87
C ASP A 345 6.88 -1.39 15.44
N SER A 346 6.29 -1.46 14.24
CA SER A 346 5.44 -0.44 13.62
C SER A 346 6.18 0.81 13.17
N LYS A 347 7.49 0.70 12.93
CA LYS A 347 8.31 1.72 12.26
C LYS A 347 8.96 1.11 11.03
N ALA A 348 9.24 1.95 10.04
CA ALA A 348 9.98 1.53 8.87
C ALA A 348 11.47 1.28 9.23
N ASP A 349 12.01 0.19 8.71
CA ASP A 349 13.42 -0.18 8.77
C ASP A 349 14.10 0.15 7.44
N PRO A 350 15.24 0.86 7.43
CA PRO A 350 16.00 1.05 6.20
C PRO A 350 16.56 -0.29 5.71
N ALA A 351 16.36 -0.57 4.42
CA ALA A 351 16.84 -1.76 3.73
C ALA A 351 17.62 -1.42 2.46
N ILE A 352 18.66 -2.21 2.19
CA ILE A 352 19.55 -2.14 1.04
C ILE A 352 19.59 -3.50 0.35
N TYR A 353 19.63 -3.51 -0.98
CA TYR A 353 19.84 -4.71 -1.79
C TYR A 353 21.00 -4.52 -2.79
N GLU A 354 21.99 -5.41 -2.73
CA GLU A 354 23.13 -5.48 -3.66
C GLU A 354 22.82 -6.47 -4.79
N GLU A 355 22.44 -5.97 -5.96
CA GLU A 355 21.95 -6.82 -7.06
C GLU A 355 22.97 -7.84 -7.58
N ALA A 356 24.27 -7.55 -7.50
CA ALA A 356 25.29 -8.42 -8.09
C ALA A 356 25.43 -9.74 -7.32
N ALA A 357 25.40 -9.69 -5.99
CA ALA A 357 25.50 -10.88 -5.13
C ALA A 357 24.16 -11.33 -4.52
N GLY A 358 23.10 -10.52 -4.61
CA GLY A 358 21.81 -10.81 -3.97
C GLY A 358 21.83 -10.62 -2.44
N ASN A 359 22.75 -9.80 -1.94
CA ASN A 359 22.89 -9.52 -0.51
C ASN A 359 21.90 -8.44 -0.10
N TRP A 360 21.18 -8.70 0.98
CA TRP A 360 20.31 -7.72 1.62
C TRP A 360 20.98 -7.20 2.89
N THR A 361 20.66 -5.97 3.26
CA THR A 361 20.95 -5.45 4.60
C THR A 361 19.79 -4.63 5.10
N VAL A 362 19.23 -5.04 6.23
CA VAL A 362 18.12 -4.39 6.92
C VAL A 362 18.59 -4.00 8.31
N LEU A 363 18.21 -2.81 8.78
CA LEU A 363 18.48 -2.37 10.15
C LEU A 363 17.20 -2.13 10.91
N PHE A 364 17.07 -2.80 12.05
CA PHE A 364 15.88 -2.72 12.88
C PHE A 364 15.81 -1.42 13.69
N SER A 365 14.69 -0.72 13.54
CA SER A 365 14.24 0.43 14.32
C SER A 365 14.24 0.14 15.82
N SER A 366 13.76 -1.05 16.23
CA SER A 366 13.73 -1.48 17.63
C SER A 366 15.12 -1.62 18.26
N LEU A 367 16.15 -1.77 17.41
CA LEU A 367 17.57 -1.86 17.79
C LEU A 367 18.32 -0.54 17.53
N ASN A 368 17.61 0.58 17.41
CA ASN A 368 18.14 1.90 17.10
C ASN A 368 19.03 1.89 15.84
N TYR A 369 18.65 1.09 14.85
CA TYR A 369 19.35 1.00 13.57
C TYR A 369 20.82 0.55 13.67
N THR A 370 21.17 -0.18 14.74
CA THR A 370 22.56 -0.66 14.95
C THR A 370 22.81 -2.07 14.40
N SER A 371 21.75 -2.84 14.19
CA SER A 371 21.80 -4.20 13.66
C SER A 371 20.43 -4.60 13.11
N GLY A 372 20.37 -5.69 12.35
CA GLY A 372 19.11 -6.23 11.81
C GLY A 372 19.34 -7.51 11.01
N LEU A 373 18.69 -7.65 9.87
CA LEU A 373 18.71 -8.83 9.01
C LEU A 373 19.71 -8.67 7.85
N GLN A 374 20.48 -9.72 7.54
CA GLN A 374 21.34 -9.77 6.34
C GLN A 374 21.17 -11.08 5.57
N PRO A 375 20.02 -11.30 4.91
CA PRO A 375 19.79 -12.50 4.12
C PRO A 375 20.53 -12.44 2.78
N VAL A 376 20.82 -13.62 2.22
CA VAL A 376 21.27 -13.76 0.83
C VAL A 376 20.10 -14.36 0.06
N LEU A 377 19.41 -13.50 -0.70
CA LEU A 377 18.19 -13.84 -1.43
C LEU A 377 18.15 -13.03 -2.72
N GLY A 378 18.65 -13.62 -3.81
CA GLY A 378 18.75 -12.91 -5.08
C GLY A 378 19.79 -13.48 -6.03
N SER A 379 19.89 -12.88 -7.20
CA SER A 379 20.97 -13.06 -8.17
C SER A 379 21.00 -11.86 -9.12
N THR A 380 22.01 -11.81 -9.98
CA THR A 380 22.18 -10.72 -10.95
C THR A 380 20.91 -10.51 -11.78
N GLY A 381 20.34 -9.31 -11.69
CA GLY A 381 19.15 -8.90 -12.43
C GLY A 381 17.81 -9.37 -11.84
N TRP A 382 17.81 -9.91 -10.62
CA TRP A 382 16.59 -10.09 -9.82
C TRP A 382 16.27 -8.80 -9.08
N ARG A 383 14.99 -8.49 -8.91
CA ARG A 383 14.52 -7.23 -8.34
C ARG A 383 13.93 -7.46 -6.94
N PRO A 384 14.25 -6.61 -5.95
CA PRO A 384 13.63 -6.68 -4.63
C PRO A 384 12.15 -6.30 -4.71
N ALA A 385 11.33 -6.97 -3.89
CA ALA A 385 9.88 -6.82 -3.87
C ALA A 385 9.34 -7.13 -2.46
N PRO A 386 9.80 -6.42 -1.42
CA PRO A 386 9.42 -6.74 -0.05
C PRO A 386 7.95 -6.46 0.23
N GLY A 387 7.38 -7.18 1.19
CA GLY A 387 6.00 -7.03 1.66
C GLY A 387 5.65 -8.10 2.68
N ASP A 388 4.52 -7.98 3.36
CA ASP A 388 4.03 -8.99 4.32
C ASP A 388 3.25 -10.07 3.55
N TYR A 389 3.88 -11.19 3.19
CA TYR A 389 3.26 -12.24 2.37
C TYR A 389 2.65 -13.38 3.20
N ASP A 390 2.99 -13.49 4.49
CA ASP A 390 2.39 -14.49 5.40
C ASP A 390 1.42 -13.90 6.44
N GLY A 391 1.23 -12.58 6.45
CA GLY A 391 0.27 -11.87 7.29
C GLY A 391 0.69 -11.80 8.76
N ASP A 392 1.98 -11.95 9.07
CA ASP A 392 2.49 -11.90 10.45
C ASP A 392 2.70 -10.46 10.97
N GLY A 393 2.44 -9.46 10.12
CA GLY A 393 2.59 -8.04 10.41
C GLY A 393 4.01 -7.52 10.21
N LYS A 394 4.90 -8.31 9.61
CA LYS A 394 6.28 -7.93 9.28
C LYS A 394 6.52 -8.01 7.79
N THR A 395 7.47 -7.21 7.33
CA THR A 395 7.93 -7.23 5.95
C THR A 395 8.84 -8.42 5.70
N ASP A 396 8.51 -9.22 4.70
CA ASP A 396 9.36 -10.30 4.19
C ASP A 396 10.35 -9.78 3.13
N PRO A 397 11.63 -10.17 3.21
CA PRO A 397 12.52 -10.07 2.08
C PRO A 397 12.02 -10.95 0.92
N ALA A 398 11.81 -10.33 -0.24
CA ALA A 398 11.37 -11.06 -1.44
C ALA A 398 11.99 -10.50 -2.71
N VAL A 399 12.13 -11.34 -3.73
CA VAL A 399 12.74 -11.02 -5.02
C VAL A 399 11.99 -11.64 -6.20
N MET A 400 11.94 -10.93 -7.32
CA MET A 400 11.44 -11.42 -8.61
C MET A 400 12.58 -11.51 -9.63
N SER A 401 12.75 -12.68 -10.27
CA SER A 401 13.70 -12.86 -11.38
C SER A 401 13.20 -12.26 -12.69
N LYS A 402 14.10 -12.12 -13.67
CA LYS A 402 13.78 -11.72 -15.05
C LYS A 402 12.77 -12.63 -15.76
N THR A 403 12.59 -13.86 -15.29
CA THR A 403 11.64 -14.86 -15.82
C THR A 403 10.37 -14.97 -14.98
N GLY A 404 10.15 -14.02 -14.05
CA GLY A 404 8.90 -13.89 -13.31
C GLY A 404 8.71 -14.89 -12.19
N THR A 405 9.78 -15.61 -11.81
CA THR A 405 9.79 -16.41 -10.60
C THR A 405 10.03 -15.50 -9.39
N TRP A 406 9.24 -15.70 -8.35
CA TRP A 406 9.30 -15.03 -7.05
C TRP A 406 9.92 -15.96 -6.02
N TRP A 407 10.75 -15.41 -5.15
CA TRP A 407 11.23 -16.06 -3.92
C TRP A 407 10.98 -15.13 -2.75
N ILE A 408 10.34 -15.64 -1.72
CA ILE A 408 9.83 -14.88 -0.57
C ILE A 408 10.34 -15.56 0.69
N MET A 409 10.98 -14.82 1.58
CA MET A 409 11.54 -15.32 2.84
C MET A 409 10.60 -14.98 4.00
N LEU A 410 9.75 -15.93 4.37
CA LEU A 410 8.61 -15.74 5.29
C LEU A 410 9.04 -15.55 6.76
N SER A 411 8.83 -14.36 7.32
CA SER A 411 9.13 -13.91 8.68
C SER A 411 8.46 -14.78 9.73
N GLY A 412 7.16 -15.06 9.58
CA GLY A 412 6.33 -15.85 10.50
C GLY A 412 6.72 -17.32 10.56
N SER A 413 7.47 -17.79 9.55
CA SER A 413 7.92 -19.17 9.40
C SER A 413 9.44 -19.35 9.60
N ALA A 414 10.05 -18.55 10.48
CA ALA A 414 11.49 -18.58 10.74
C ALA A 414 12.35 -18.42 9.46
N HIS A 415 11.90 -17.56 8.55
CA HIS A 415 12.58 -17.19 7.31
C HIS A 415 12.73 -18.37 6.31
N THR A 416 11.75 -19.27 6.25
CA THR A 416 11.69 -20.27 5.18
C THR A 416 11.38 -19.61 3.83
N ILE A 417 11.99 -20.12 2.75
CA ILE A 417 11.78 -19.58 1.40
C ILE A 417 10.59 -20.25 0.74
N ALA A 418 9.56 -19.47 0.41
CA ALA A 418 8.49 -19.82 -0.51
C ALA A 418 8.84 -19.35 -1.94
N ALA A 419 8.27 -20.01 -2.95
CA ALA A 419 8.46 -19.61 -4.34
C ALA A 419 7.19 -19.80 -5.18
N THR A 420 6.94 -18.86 -6.09
CA THR A 420 5.85 -18.91 -7.07
C THR A 420 6.35 -18.36 -8.42
N ASN A 421 5.63 -18.60 -9.51
CA ASN A 421 6.07 -18.15 -10.83
C ASN A 421 4.90 -17.63 -11.66
N LEU A 422 4.97 -16.35 -12.03
CA LEU A 422 4.00 -15.66 -12.89
C LEU A 422 4.23 -15.92 -14.40
N SER A 423 5.30 -16.66 -14.75
CA SER A 423 5.67 -17.07 -16.11
C SER A 423 5.76 -15.91 -17.09
N VAL A 424 6.33 -14.79 -16.62
CA VAL A 424 6.48 -13.55 -17.39
C VAL A 424 7.95 -13.19 -17.55
N THR A 425 8.33 -12.70 -18.73
CA THR A 425 9.69 -12.20 -18.98
C THR A 425 9.68 -10.69 -19.17
N ASN A 426 10.75 -10.02 -18.73
CA ASN A 426 10.92 -8.56 -18.86
C ASN A 426 9.73 -7.79 -18.26
N ALA A 427 9.38 -8.14 -17.03
CA ALA A 427 8.37 -7.45 -16.23
C ALA A 427 8.95 -7.13 -14.85
N GLY A 428 8.30 -6.21 -14.16
CA GLY A 428 8.75 -5.69 -12.87
C GLY A 428 7.81 -6.00 -11.74
N PRO A 429 8.33 -6.23 -10.52
CA PRO A 429 7.49 -6.38 -9.35
C PRO A 429 6.71 -5.09 -9.06
N VAL A 430 5.44 -5.26 -8.75
CA VAL A 430 4.50 -4.23 -8.29
C VAL A 430 3.63 -4.82 -7.16
N CYS A 431 4.27 -5.57 -6.26
CA CYS A 431 3.61 -6.29 -5.17
C CYS A 431 2.94 -5.32 -4.18
N ALA A 432 1.70 -5.65 -3.79
CA ALA A 432 0.90 -4.94 -2.80
C ALA A 432 -0.35 -5.78 -2.47
N ASP A 433 -1.15 -5.36 -1.49
CA ASP A 433 -2.43 -5.98 -1.14
C ASP A 433 -3.55 -5.49 -2.09
N TYR A 434 -3.81 -6.19 -3.20
CA TYR A 434 -4.80 -5.77 -4.21
C TYR A 434 -6.23 -6.23 -3.89
N ASP A 435 -6.39 -7.24 -3.03
CA ASP A 435 -7.70 -7.76 -2.65
C ASP A 435 -8.19 -7.28 -1.26
N GLY A 436 -7.32 -6.67 -0.46
CA GLY A 436 -7.63 -6.07 0.85
C GLY A 436 -7.74 -7.10 1.96
N ASP A 437 -7.10 -8.27 1.82
CA ASP A 437 -7.11 -9.33 2.81
C ASP A 437 -6.02 -9.18 3.89
N GLY A 438 -5.11 -8.22 3.70
CA GLY A 438 -4.00 -7.90 4.58
C GLY A 438 -2.68 -8.57 4.20
N LEU A 439 -2.63 -9.40 3.16
CA LEU A 439 -1.43 -10.02 2.63
C LEU A 439 -0.94 -9.29 1.37
N THR A 440 0.37 -9.32 1.15
CA THR A 440 0.97 -8.80 -0.08
C THR A 440 0.80 -9.82 -1.21
N ASP A 441 0.23 -9.37 -2.34
CA ASP A 441 0.09 -10.19 -3.53
C ASP A 441 1.34 -10.11 -4.43
N PRO A 442 1.90 -11.25 -4.88
CA PRO A 442 2.89 -11.27 -5.94
C PRO A 442 2.31 -10.71 -7.25
N ALA A 443 2.87 -9.62 -7.75
CA ALA A 443 2.33 -8.90 -8.90
C ALA A 443 3.41 -8.31 -9.80
N TYR A 444 3.14 -8.22 -11.11
CA TYR A 444 4.02 -7.61 -12.10
C TYR A 444 3.34 -6.56 -12.98
N TYR A 445 4.13 -5.59 -13.47
CA TYR A 445 3.80 -4.79 -14.64
C TYR A 445 4.80 -5.02 -15.77
N ARG A 446 4.28 -5.20 -16.98
CA ARG A 446 5.08 -5.35 -18.21
C ARG A 446 4.78 -4.18 -19.15
N LYS A 447 5.70 -3.23 -19.32
CA LYS A 447 5.43 -2.00 -20.09
C LYS A 447 5.16 -2.28 -21.56
N ALA A 448 5.95 -3.17 -22.18
CA ALA A 448 5.81 -3.53 -23.60
C ALA A 448 4.37 -3.94 -23.96
N SER A 449 3.71 -4.72 -23.09
CA SER A 449 2.32 -5.14 -23.28
C SER A 449 1.30 -4.36 -22.45
N ARG A 450 1.74 -3.37 -21.67
CA ARG A 450 0.93 -2.61 -20.69
C ARG A 450 0.11 -3.52 -19.79
N THR A 451 0.69 -4.63 -19.38
CA THR A 451 -0.03 -5.70 -18.67
C THR A 451 0.35 -5.73 -17.21
N TRP A 452 -0.65 -5.59 -16.36
CA TRP A 452 -0.60 -5.90 -14.94
C TRP A 452 -1.00 -7.37 -14.76
N GLY A 453 -0.27 -8.13 -13.95
CA GLY A 453 -0.61 -9.48 -13.55
C GLY A 453 -0.42 -9.68 -12.06
N VAL A 454 -1.44 -10.16 -11.36
CA VAL A 454 -1.48 -10.28 -9.89
C VAL A 454 -1.89 -11.69 -9.51
N LEU A 455 -1.25 -12.28 -8.49
CA LEU A 455 -1.71 -13.50 -7.84
C LEU A 455 -2.45 -13.14 -6.54
N LEU A 456 -3.78 -13.08 -6.58
CA LEU A 456 -4.59 -12.64 -5.44
C LEU A 456 -4.61 -13.68 -4.31
N SER A 457 -4.15 -13.30 -3.14
CA SER A 457 -4.02 -14.15 -1.95
C SER A 457 -5.37 -14.65 -1.43
N ASP A 458 -6.43 -13.84 -1.47
CA ASP A 458 -7.80 -14.19 -1.04
C ASP A 458 -8.41 -15.34 -1.87
N SER A 459 -7.85 -15.58 -3.05
CA SER A 459 -8.35 -16.50 -4.06
C SER A 459 -7.49 -17.76 -4.21
N SER A 460 -6.63 -18.06 -3.22
CA SER A 460 -5.60 -19.10 -3.35
C SER A 460 -4.63 -18.83 -4.51
N TYR A 461 -4.22 -17.57 -4.67
CA TYR A 461 -3.25 -17.11 -5.67
C TYR A 461 -3.69 -17.36 -7.11
N GLN A 462 -4.98 -17.15 -7.43
CA GLN A 462 -5.43 -17.16 -8.82
C GLN A 462 -4.90 -15.91 -9.55
N ALA A 463 -4.42 -16.11 -10.77
CA ALA A 463 -3.88 -15.02 -11.57
C ALA A 463 -4.99 -14.16 -12.17
N VAL A 464 -4.90 -12.85 -11.98
CA VAL A 464 -5.71 -11.83 -12.65
C VAL A 464 -4.80 -10.96 -13.51
N THR A 465 -5.24 -10.64 -14.72
CA THR A 465 -4.47 -9.78 -15.64
C THR A 465 -5.32 -8.64 -16.19
N VAL A 466 -4.74 -7.45 -16.24
CA VAL A 466 -5.36 -6.25 -16.83
C VAL A 466 -4.40 -5.62 -17.82
N THR A 467 -4.90 -5.20 -18.99
CA THR A 467 -4.13 -4.39 -19.94
C THR A 467 -4.53 -2.93 -19.79
N TRP A 468 -3.67 -2.14 -19.16
CA TRP A 468 -3.89 -0.73 -18.88
C TRP A 468 -2.56 0.01 -18.70
N GLY A 469 -2.52 1.25 -19.20
CA GLY A 469 -1.35 2.12 -19.11
C GLY A 469 -0.71 2.47 -20.45
N ALA A 470 0.51 3.00 -20.37
CA ALA A 470 1.34 3.38 -21.51
C ALA A 470 2.78 2.91 -21.27
N SER A 471 3.54 2.74 -22.37
CA SER A 471 4.89 2.20 -22.33
C SER A 471 5.92 3.16 -21.73
N ASN A 472 5.68 4.47 -21.78
CA ASN A 472 6.58 5.50 -21.24
C ASN A 472 6.33 5.83 -19.76
N PHE A 473 5.33 5.22 -19.12
CA PHE A 473 4.99 5.52 -17.73
C PHE A 473 5.70 4.55 -16.77
N ILE A 474 6.03 5.05 -15.58
CA ILE A 474 6.59 4.28 -14.46
C ILE A 474 5.41 3.74 -13.63
N PRO A 475 5.30 2.41 -13.41
CA PRO A 475 4.27 1.88 -12.53
C PRO A 475 4.58 2.22 -11.06
N LEU A 476 3.52 2.54 -10.35
CA LEU A 476 3.48 2.81 -8.92
C LEU A 476 2.31 1.99 -8.35
N VAL A 477 2.34 1.71 -7.05
CA VAL A 477 1.24 1.03 -6.35
C VAL A 477 1.13 1.61 -4.95
N ALA A 478 -0.08 2.04 -4.58
CA ALA A 478 -0.41 2.51 -3.25
C ALA A 478 -1.94 2.61 -3.10
N ASP A 479 -2.46 2.77 -1.89
CA ASP A 479 -3.88 2.97 -1.61
C ASP A 479 -4.20 4.48 -1.67
N PHE A 480 -4.63 4.99 -2.83
CA PHE A 480 -4.86 6.42 -3.06
C PHE A 480 -6.27 6.88 -2.65
N ASP A 481 -7.25 5.98 -2.53
CA ASP A 481 -8.61 6.33 -2.08
C ASP A 481 -8.95 5.91 -0.63
N GLY A 482 -8.06 5.17 0.03
CA GLY A 482 -8.14 4.77 1.43
C GLY A 482 -9.18 3.68 1.68
N ASP A 483 -9.38 2.79 0.69
CA ASP A 483 -10.33 1.68 0.80
C ASP A 483 -9.71 0.41 1.41
N GLY A 484 -8.40 0.41 1.64
CA GLY A 484 -7.65 -0.72 2.17
C GLY A 484 -7.02 -1.61 1.12
N LYS A 485 -7.18 -1.30 -0.17
CA LYS A 485 -6.60 -2.03 -1.30
C LYS A 485 -5.60 -1.16 -2.05
N ALA A 486 -4.67 -1.83 -2.71
CA ALA A 486 -3.71 -1.20 -3.59
C ALA A 486 -4.34 -0.76 -4.92
N ASP A 487 -4.08 0.50 -5.30
CA ASP A 487 -4.48 1.06 -6.58
C ASP A 487 -3.34 0.99 -7.62
N PRO A 488 -3.52 0.29 -8.75
CA PRO A 488 -2.59 0.35 -9.87
C PRO A 488 -2.43 1.78 -10.37
N SER A 489 -1.20 2.29 -10.37
CA SER A 489 -0.90 3.67 -10.72
C SER A 489 0.28 3.78 -11.69
N LEU A 490 0.35 4.90 -12.41
CA LEU A 490 1.33 5.18 -13.44
C LEU A 490 1.73 6.67 -13.37
N TYR A 491 3.03 6.95 -13.51
CA TYR A 491 3.56 8.31 -13.57
C TYR A 491 4.47 8.52 -14.78
N ASP A 492 4.28 9.61 -15.50
CA ASP A 492 5.12 10.04 -16.62
C ASP A 492 6.07 11.16 -16.20
N GLU A 493 7.36 10.87 -16.08
CA GLU A 493 8.37 11.88 -15.72
C GLU A 493 8.50 13.00 -16.78
N SER A 494 8.08 12.78 -18.02
CA SER A 494 8.24 13.77 -19.10
C SER A 494 7.17 14.86 -19.06
N SER A 495 5.97 14.54 -18.58
CA SER A 495 4.81 15.44 -18.54
C SER A 495 4.33 15.77 -17.13
N GLY A 496 4.66 14.92 -16.15
CA GLY A 496 4.12 14.97 -14.80
C GLY A 496 2.71 14.40 -14.69
N GLU A 497 2.23 13.64 -15.68
CA GLU A 497 0.93 12.98 -15.65
C GLU A 497 0.93 11.81 -14.67
N TRP A 498 -0.05 11.79 -13.77
CA TRP A 498 -0.40 10.67 -12.90
C TRP A 498 -1.69 10.06 -13.41
N ARG A 499 -1.75 8.73 -13.42
CA ARG A 499 -2.93 7.93 -13.78
C ARG A 499 -3.11 6.84 -12.74
N THR A 500 -4.31 6.66 -12.21
CA THR A 500 -4.59 5.68 -11.15
C THR A 500 -5.93 4.99 -11.40
N LEU A 501 -5.99 3.68 -11.17
CA LEU A 501 -7.23 2.91 -11.14
C LEU A 501 -7.71 2.76 -9.69
N LEU A 502 -8.64 3.62 -9.27
CA LEU A 502 -9.15 3.65 -7.88
C LEU A 502 -10.03 2.43 -7.58
N SER A 503 -9.53 1.53 -6.74
CA SER A 503 -10.15 0.25 -6.37
C SER A 503 -11.50 0.43 -5.67
N GLY A 504 -11.62 1.37 -4.73
CA GLY A 504 -12.86 1.71 -4.02
C GLY A 504 -13.95 2.28 -4.94
N SER A 505 -13.57 2.74 -6.12
CA SER A 505 -14.47 3.24 -7.18
C SER A 505 -14.68 2.25 -8.34
N GLY A 506 -14.36 0.96 -8.14
CA GLY A 506 -14.49 -0.08 -9.16
C GLY A 506 -13.45 0.06 -10.28
N TYR A 507 -12.21 0.43 -9.92
CA TYR A 507 -11.08 0.70 -10.81
C TYR A 507 -11.37 1.81 -11.84
N LEU A 508 -11.95 2.91 -11.37
CA LEU A 508 -12.14 4.10 -12.20
C LEU A 508 -10.77 4.72 -12.54
N ASP A 509 -10.50 4.94 -13.83
CA ASP A 509 -9.29 5.63 -14.31
C ASP A 509 -9.39 7.14 -14.06
N VAL A 510 -8.57 7.62 -13.12
CA VAL A 510 -8.45 9.04 -12.78
C VAL A 510 -7.06 9.56 -13.14
N SER A 511 -6.97 10.86 -13.43
CA SER A 511 -5.71 11.49 -13.81
C SER A 511 -5.47 12.81 -13.08
N ALA A 512 -4.21 13.11 -12.80
CA ALA A 512 -3.74 14.40 -12.29
C ALA A 512 -2.43 14.82 -12.97
N THR A 513 -2.05 16.09 -12.83
CA THR A 513 -0.75 16.58 -13.33
C THR A 513 0.01 17.24 -12.19
N PHE A 514 1.15 16.66 -11.81
CA PHE A 514 1.99 17.14 -10.73
C PHE A 514 3.43 16.62 -10.90
N GLY A 515 4.41 17.52 -10.97
CA GLY A 515 5.81 17.19 -11.24
C GLY A 515 6.21 17.46 -12.68
N GLY A 516 6.82 16.47 -13.35
CA GLY A 516 7.37 16.58 -14.70
C GLY A 516 8.91 16.44 -14.75
N PRO A 517 9.57 16.97 -15.80
CA PRO A 517 10.99 16.72 -16.04
C PRO A 517 11.86 17.08 -14.84
N GLY A 518 12.70 16.14 -14.42
CA GLY A 518 13.58 16.29 -13.25
C GLY A 518 12.96 15.89 -11.90
N TYR A 519 11.68 15.51 -11.87
CA TYR A 519 11.00 15.02 -10.67
C TYR A 519 10.76 13.51 -10.71
N GLU A 520 11.00 12.84 -9.57
CA GLU A 520 10.64 11.44 -9.31
C GLU A 520 9.35 11.39 -8.48
N ALA A 521 8.41 10.51 -8.83
CA ALA A 521 7.24 10.22 -7.99
C ALA A 521 7.62 9.40 -6.76
N VAL A 522 7.19 9.82 -5.58
CA VAL A 522 7.46 9.19 -4.27
C VAL A 522 6.24 9.24 -3.35
N PRO A 523 5.11 8.65 -3.77
CA PRO A 523 3.85 8.73 -3.04
C PRO A 523 3.95 8.04 -1.67
N ALA A 524 3.32 8.62 -0.65
CA ALA A 524 3.17 8.08 0.71
C ALA A 524 2.10 8.89 1.48
N ASP A 525 1.59 8.41 2.61
CA ASP A 525 0.65 9.17 3.46
C ASP A 525 1.41 10.11 4.42
N PHE A 526 1.50 11.40 4.10
CA PHE A 526 2.21 12.40 4.90
C PHE A 526 1.31 13.11 5.93
N ASP A 527 -0.01 12.92 5.84
CA ASP A 527 -0.98 13.62 6.69
C ASP A 527 -1.79 12.74 7.65
N ASN A 528 -1.59 11.41 7.57
CA ASN A 528 -2.18 10.36 8.39
C ASN A 528 -3.71 10.33 8.27
N ASP A 529 -4.21 10.29 7.04
CA ASP A 529 -5.63 10.12 6.74
C ASP A 529 -5.98 8.74 6.14
N ALA A 530 -4.98 7.86 6.09
CA ALA A 530 -5.04 6.53 5.50
C ALA A 530 -5.15 6.51 3.96
N ARG A 531 -4.89 7.63 3.29
CA ARG A 531 -4.76 7.72 1.83
C ARG A 531 -3.35 8.11 1.47
N THR A 532 -2.91 7.57 0.34
CA THR A 532 -1.61 7.92 -0.20
C THR A 532 -1.65 9.31 -0.86
N ASP A 533 -0.74 10.18 -0.45
CA ASP A 533 -0.57 11.50 -1.06
C ASP A 533 0.26 11.43 -2.34
N LEU A 534 -0.09 12.28 -3.31
CA LEU A 534 0.75 12.49 -4.49
C LEU A 534 1.97 13.28 -4.06
N CYS A 535 3.15 12.68 -4.14
CA CYS A 535 4.40 13.33 -3.74
C CYS A 535 5.48 13.16 -4.80
N ILE A 536 6.28 14.21 -4.97
CA ILE A 536 7.38 14.28 -5.94
C ILE A 536 8.67 14.78 -5.27
N TYR A 537 9.80 14.27 -5.75
CA TYR A 537 11.14 14.64 -5.34
C TYR A 537 11.93 15.23 -6.51
N ASN A 538 12.48 16.43 -6.34
CA ASN A 538 13.32 17.06 -7.34
C ASN A 538 14.75 16.47 -7.30
N LYS A 539 15.11 15.72 -8.33
CA LYS A 539 16.39 14.99 -8.44
C LYS A 539 17.62 15.92 -8.52
N THR A 540 17.44 17.22 -8.73
CA THR A 540 18.53 18.20 -8.89
C THR A 540 18.82 18.96 -7.60
N ASN A 541 17.81 19.30 -6.81
CA ASN A 541 17.97 20.19 -5.65
C ASN A 541 17.42 19.62 -4.34
N GLY A 542 16.83 18.43 -4.33
CA GLY A 542 16.32 17.79 -3.12
C GLY A 542 15.01 18.36 -2.59
N LEU A 543 14.26 19.12 -3.38
CA LEU A 543 12.95 19.63 -2.98
C LEU A 543 11.90 18.50 -3.01
N TRP A 544 11.24 18.28 -1.87
CA TRP A 544 10.04 17.45 -1.76
C TRP A 544 8.78 18.31 -1.88
N GLN A 545 7.78 17.82 -2.60
CA GLN A 545 6.47 18.46 -2.71
C GLN A 545 5.38 17.39 -2.68
N ALA A 546 4.39 17.55 -1.80
CA ALA A 546 3.26 16.63 -1.65
C ALA A 546 1.94 17.39 -1.84
N LEU A 547 0.93 16.72 -2.39
CA LEU A 547 -0.46 17.18 -2.41
C LEU A 547 -1.26 16.36 -1.40
N LEU A 548 -1.53 16.96 -0.23
CA LEU A 548 -2.08 16.31 0.95
C LEU A 548 -3.58 16.03 0.81
N SER A 549 -3.95 14.76 0.83
CA SER A 549 -5.29 14.26 0.53
C SER A 549 -6.33 14.69 1.57
N ALA A 550 -6.00 14.69 2.87
CA ALA A 550 -6.90 15.15 3.94
C ALA A 550 -7.23 16.65 3.83
N SER A 551 -6.33 17.41 3.19
CA SER A 551 -6.44 18.85 2.99
C SER A 551 -7.00 19.22 1.61
N GLY A 552 -7.66 18.28 0.92
CA GLY A 552 -8.19 18.51 -0.42
C GLY A 552 -7.10 18.74 -1.47
N TYR A 553 -6.00 17.99 -1.35
CA TYR A 553 -4.80 18.07 -2.20
C TYR A 553 -4.08 19.43 -2.14
N ALA A 554 -4.08 20.07 -0.96
CA ALA A 554 -3.29 21.27 -0.72
C ALA A 554 -1.79 20.93 -0.76
N ALA A 555 -0.99 21.79 -1.40
CA ALA A 555 0.44 21.57 -1.54
C ALA A 555 1.20 21.81 -0.24
N ALA A 556 2.05 20.87 0.14
CA ALA A 556 3.09 20.99 1.15
C ALA A 556 4.47 20.80 0.50
N SER A 557 5.52 21.43 1.04
CA SER A 557 6.86 21.30 0.48
C SER A 557 7.95 21.52 1.51
N GLY A 558 9.09 20.84 1.34
CA GLY A 558 10.28 20.98 2.17
C GLY A 558 11.54 20.63 1.38
N ALA A 559 12.63 21.37 1.59
CA ALA A 559 13.92 21.06 0.95
C ALA A 559 14.72 20.12 1.85
N TRP A 560 14.97 18.89 1.39
CA TRP A 560 15.74 17.89 2.13
C TRP A 560 16.44 16.90 1.19
N GLY A 561 17.78 16.84 1.30
CA GLY A 561 18.64 16.07 0.40
C GLY A 561 19.36 16.93 -0.63
N SER A 562 19.90 16.30 -1.68
CA SER A 562 20.72 16.95 -2.71
C SER A 562 20.63 16.17 -4.03
N ALA A 563 21.23 16.72 -5.11
CA ALA A 563 21.49 15.95 -6.31
C ALA A 563 22.19 14.61 -5.98
N ALA A 564 21.75 13.53 -6.64
CA ALA A 564 22.19 12.15 -6.44
C ALA A 564 21.71 11.45 -5.15
N TYR A 565 20.90 12.09 -4.31
CA TYR A 565 20.27 11.39 -3.18
C TYR A 565 18.99 10.68 -3.64
N LYS A 566 18.66 9.56 -3.01
CA LYS A 566 17.53 8.72 -3.36
C LYS A 566 16.42 8.85 -2.30
N PRO A 567 15.20 9.29 -2.66
CA PRO A 567 14.10 9.47 -1.70
C PRO A 567 13.44 8.15 -1.29
N VAL A 568 13.23 7.91 -0.01
CA VAL A 568 12.69 6.65 0.55
C VAL A 568 11.67 6.97 1.66
N PRO A 569 10.50 7.52 1.32
CA PRO A 569 9.51 7.89 2.33
C PRO A 569 9.03 6.66 3.12
N GLY A 570 8.74 6.85 4.40
CA GLY A 570 8.26 5.80 5.32
C GLY A 570 8.08 6.38 6.73
N ASP A 571 7.31 5.72 7.59
CA ASP A 571 7.07 6.16 8.98
C ASP A 571 8.20 5.65 9.90
N TYR A 572 9.26 6.45 10.10
CA TYR A 572 10.46 6.04 10.85
C TYR A 572 10.40 6.41 12.34
N ASP A 573 9.41 7.19 12.77
CA ASP A 573 9.17 7.48 14.20
C ASP A 573 7.92 6.82 14.80
N GLY A 574 7.06 6.25 13.97
CA GLY A 574 5.87 5.49 14.36
C GLY A 574 4.66 6.37 14.67
N ASP A 575 4.61 7.60 14.15
CA ASP A 575 3.50 8.54 14.36
C ASP A 575 2.34 8.39 13.35
N GLY A 576 2.49 7.46 12.40
CA GLY A 576 1.53 7.15 11.36
C GLY A 576 1.61 8.07 10.14
N ARG A 577 2.57 8.99 10.07
CA ARG A 577 2.87 9.81 8.88
C ARG A 577 4.16 9.33 8.26
N ALA A 578 4.24 9.39 6.95
CA ALA A 578 5.48 9.19 6.23
C ALA A 578 6.45 10.35 6.49
N ASP A 579 7.71 10.00 6.74
CA ASP A 579 8.82 10.93 6.85
C ASP A 579 9.61 10.99 5.53
N PRO A 580 10.01 12.21 5.10
CA PRO A 580 10.99 12.37 4.03
C PRO A 580 12.36 11.82 4.45
N MET A 581 12.71 10.61 4.02
CA MET A 581 14.06 10.05 4.13
C MET A 581 14.79 10.04 2.79
N VAL A 582 16.11 10.25 2.82
CA VAL A 582 16.99 10.18 1.64
C VAL A 582 18.22 9.32 1.91
N HIS A 583 18.65 8.54 0.91
CA HIS A 583 19.87 7.75 0.93
C HIS A 583 20.94 8.36 -0.01
N ALA A 584 22.17 8.53 0.49
CA ALA A 584 23.30 9.04 -0.28
C ALA A 584 24.34 7.94 -0.56
N ALA A 585 24.28 7.34 -1.75
CA ALA A 585 25.12 6.19 -2.15
C ALA A 585 26.65 6.44 -2.09
N THR A 586 27.09 7.69 -2.16
CA THR A 586 28.51 8.08 -2.09
C THR A 586 29.00 8.37 -0.67
N LEU A 587 28.11 8.49 0.30
CA LEU A 587 28.42 8.91 1.67
C LEU A 587 28.02 7.90 2.74
N THR A 588 27.40 6.76 2.39
CA THR A 588 26.88 5.76 3.37
C THR A 588 25.88 6.36 4.38
N ASN A 589 25.23 7.47 4.03
CA ASN A 589 24.41 8.27 4.93
C ASN A 589 22.93 8.13 4.57
N TRP A 590 22.10 7.92 5.59
CA TRP A 590 20.65 8.08 5.54
C TRP A 590 20.28 9.34 6.31
N MET A 591 19.39 10.14 5.77
CA MET A 591 18.97 11.40 6.41
C MET A 591 17.46 11.48 6.40
N VAL A 592 16.84 11.69 7.56
CA VAL A 592 15.39 11.66 7.73
C VAL A 592 14.87 12.93 8.40
N MET A 593 13.67 13.34 8.01
CA MET A 593 12.93 14.45 8.62
C MET A 593 11.69 13.91 9.34
N LEU A 594 11.78 13.78 10.65
CA LEU A 594 10.74 13.13 11.46
C LEU A 594 9.51 14.04 11.65
N SER A 595 8.35 13.54 11.25
CA SER A 595 7.01 14.13 11.36
C SER A 595 6.66 14.44 12.82
N GLY A 596 6.89 13.52 13.74
CA GLY A 596 6.60 13.65 15.18
C GLY A 596 7.45 14.73 15.86
N SER A 597 8.54 15.15 15.23
CA SER A 597 9.39 16.26 15.65
C SER A 597 9.07 17.59 14.97
N GLY A 598 8.00 17.65 14.17
CA GLY A 598 7.64 18.82 13.35
C GLY A 598 8.61 19.04 12.19
N TYR A 599 9.06 17.94 11.56
CA TYR A 599 10.04 17.93 10.47
C TYR A 599 11.34 18.65 10.84
N GLN A 600 11.91 18.31 12.01
CA GLN A 600 13.28 18.71 12.38
C GLN A 600 14.24 17.58 11.98
N GLY A 601 15.37 17.92 11.35
CA GLY A 601 16.27 16.92 10.75
C GLY A 601 17.00 16.04 11.77
N ALA A 602 17.05 14.73 11.48
CA ALA A 602 17.87 13.74 12.16
C ALA A 602 18.82 13.05 11.16
N GLU A 603 20.06 12.78 11.56
CA GLU A 603 21.06 12.05 10.78
C GLU A 603 21.17 10.60 11.27
N MET A 604 21.15 9.63 10.34
CA MET A 604 21.37 8.21 10.60
C MET A 604 22.56 7.71 9.75
N PHE A 605 23.50 6.98 10.36
CA PHE A 605 24.74 6.56 9.69
C PHE A 605 24.75 5.05 9.44
N PHE A 606 24.51 4.59 8.20
CA PHE A 606 24.69 3.18 7.80
C PHE A 606 24.68 2.93 6.27
N GLY A 607 25.44 1.95 5.77
CA GLY A 607 25.46 1.50 4.37
C GLY A 607 26.88 1.42 3.76
N GLY A 608 27.03 0.85 2.56
CA GLY A 608 28.26 0.79 1.78
C GLY A 608 28.16 1.52 0.42
N THR A 609 29.26 1.61 -0.32
CA THR A 609 29.25 2.15 -1.70
C THR A 609 28.66 1.12 -2.68
N ASN A 610 27.70 1.53 -3.53
CA ASN A 610 26.96 0.74 -4.54
C ASN A 610 25.67 0.02 -4.06
N ASP A 611 25.09 0.52 -2.97
CA ASP A 611 23.89 -0.02 -2.36
C ASP A 611 22.62 0.68 -2.90
N ALA A 612 21.64 -0.09 -3.41
CA ALA A 612 20.33 0.43 -3.80
C ALA A 612 19.39 0.38 -2.59
N ALA A 613 18.81 1.52 -2.22
CA ALA A 613 17.74 1.55 -1.23
C ALA A 613 16.55 0.75 -1.75
N VAL A 614 16.02 -0.15 -0.93
CA VAL A 614 14.86 -0.96 -1.32
C VAL A 614 13.63 -0.05 -1.32
N LYS A 615 13.06 0.15 -2.52
CA LYS A 615 11.79 0.87 -2.72
C LYS A 615 10.78 -0.09 -3.36
N PRO A 616 9.47 0.10 -3.11
CA PRO A 616 8.41 -0.58 -3.86
C PRO A 616 8.25 -0.05 -5.30
N LEU A 617 9.08 0.90 -5.75
CA LEU A 617 9.00 1.49 -7.08
C LEU A 617 9.88 0.73 -8.09
N TRP A 618 9.24 0.15 -9.10
CA TRP A 618 9.95 -0.48 -10.21
C TRP A 618 10.11 0.45 -11.40
N ARG A 619 11.32 0.46 -11.99
CA ARG A 619 11.60 1.03 -13.32
C ARG A 619 12.14 -0.09 -14.22
N GLU A 620 11.73 -0.12 -15.49
CA GLU A 620 12.30 -1.04 -16.49
C GLU A 620 13.76 -0.72 -16.76
N ASP A 621 14.53 -1.76 -17.13
CA ASP A 621 15.80 -1.55 -17.78
C ASP A 621 15.57 -0.79 -19.09
N LEU A 622 16.20 0.38 -19.28
CA LEU A 622 16.25 1.03 -20.60
C LEU A 622 17.04 0.11 -21.54
N VAL A 623 16.38 -0.39 -22.56
CA VAL A 623 16.90 -1.40 -23.48
C VAL A 623 17.67 -0.73 -24.60
N PHE A 624 19.00 -0.83 -24.54
CA PHE A 624 19.89 -0.43 -25.61
C PHE A 624 20.10 -1.58 -26.58
N LEU A 625 19.68 -1.41 -27.83
CA LEU A 625 20.09 -2.30 -28.91
C LEU A 625 21.42 -1.80 -29.48
N ALA A 626 22.50 -2.52 -29.19
CA ALA A 626 23.76 -2.32 -29.90
C ALA A 626 23.75 -3.15 -31.19
N PHE A 627 23.67 -2.46 -32.33
CA PHE A 627 23.54 -3.07 -33.66
C PHE A 627 24.77 -2.74 -34.50
N GLY A 628 25.37 -3.77 -35.11
CA GLY A 628 26.56 -3.61 -35.93
C GLY A 628 27.25 -4.91 -36.30
N ASP A 629 28.52 -4.79 -36.66
CA ASP A 629 29.39 -5.89 -37.09
C ASP A 629 30.20 -6.54 -35.94
N SER A 630 31.38 -7.08 -36.26
CA SER A 630 32.30 -7.71 -35.31
C SER A 630 32.80 -6.77 -34.21
N ILE A 631 32.87 -5.47 -34.46
CA ILE A 631 33.26 -4.49 -33.43
C ILE A 631 32.14 -4.38 -32.39
N THR A 632 30.87 -4.35 -32.82
CA THR A 632 29.74 -4.36 -31.90
C THR A 632 29.66 -5.66 -31.11
N TYR A 633 29.97 -6.79 -31.75
CA TYR A 633 30.05 -8.09 -31.09
C TYR A 633 31.11 -8.15 -29.97
N GLY A 634 32.19 -7.36 -30.08
CA GLY A 634 33.31 -7.33 -29.12
C GLY A 634 34.56 -8.06 -29.61
N GLY A 635 34.72 -8.22 -30.93
CA GLY A 635 35.87 -8.89 -31.54
C GLY A 635 37.20 -8.22 -31.16
N GLY A 636 38.27 -8.99 -30.94
CA GLY A 636 39.59 -8.47 -30.55
C GLY A 636 39.73 -8.04 -29.09
N SER A 637 38.67 -8.13 -28.29
CA SER A 637 38.75 -8.04 -26.82
C SER A 637 39.33 -9.32 -26.20
N SER A 638 39.70 -9.30 -24.92
CA SER A 638 40.28 -10.44 -24.23
C SER A 638 39.42 -11.70 -24.21
N ASN A 639 38.09 -11.57 -24.33
CA ASN A 639 37.16 -12.70 -24.45
C ASN A 639 36.59 -12.89 -25.86
N ASP A 640 37.02 -12.07 -26.83
CA ASP A 640 36.56 -12.09 -28.23
C ASP A 640 35.03 -12.24 -28.34
N GLY A 641 34.29 -11.42 -27.59
CA GLY A 641 32.84 -11.57 -27.45
C GLY A 641 32.15 -10.51 -26.58
N PRO A 642 30.83 -10.65 -26.40
CA PRO A 642 29.97 -9.56 -25.93
C PRO A 642 30.20 -9.14 -24.47
N ALA A 643 30.86 -9.98 -23.66
CA ALA A 643 31.12 -9.71 -22.25
C ALA A 643 32.14 -8.58 -22.01
N THR A 644 33.03 -8.35 -22.98
CA THR A 644 34.11 -7.33 -22.91
C THR A 644 33.99 -6.26 -24.00
N GLY A 645 32.95 -6.34 -24.84
CA GLY A 645 32.64 -5.32 -25.84
C GLY A 645 32.01 -4.07 -25.25
N TYR A 646 32.01 -2.97 -26.01
CA TYR A 646 31.48 -1.68 -25.56
C TYR A 646 30.04 -1.70 -25.05
N PRO A 647 29.09 -2.52 -25.56
CA PRO A 647 27.70 -2.47 -25.09
C PRO A 647 27.57 -2.86 -23.61
N LYS A 648 28.29 -3.90 -23.19
CA LYS A 648 28.30 -4.34 -21.79
C LYS A 648 29.04 -3.34 -20.90
N LEU A 649 30.19 -2.84 -21.36
CA LEU A 649 30.93 -1.82 -20.62
C LEU A 649 30.13 -0.52 -20.46
N LEU A 650 29.28 -0.17 -21.43
CA LEU A 650 28.39 0.98 -21.38
C LEU A 650 27.23 0.75 -20.41
N GLU A 651 26.62 -0.44 -20.43
CA GLU A 651 25.60 -0.84 -19.45
C GLU A 651 26.13 -0.72 -18.03
N ASP A 652 27.30 -1.31 -17.74
CA ASP A 652 27.90 -1.30 -16.41
C ASP A 652 28.22 0.13 -15.95
N LYS A 653 28.72 0.97 -16.88
CA LYS A 653 28.98 2.37 -16.61
C LYS A 653 27.69 3.14 -16.32
N LEU A 654 26.64 2.98 -17.12
CA LEU A 654 25.37 3.69 -16.91
C LEU A 654 24.68 3.27 -15.62
N LYS A 655 24.71 1.97 -15.28
CA LYS A 655 24.26 1.46 -13.98
C LYS A 655 24.99 2.13 -12.83
N GLN A 656 26.32 2.26 -12.92
CA GLN A 656 27.12 2.93 -11.91
C GLN A 656 26.78 4.42 -11.74
N TYR A 657 26.49 5.13 -12.84
CA TYR A 657 26.30 6.59 -12.81
C TYR A 657 24.86 7.04 -12.56
N PHE A 658 23.87 6.29 -13.02
CA PHE A 658 22.45 6.65 -12.89
C PHE A 658 21.72 5.80 -11.85
N ASP A 659 22.37 4.77 -11.29
CA ASP A 659 21.77 3.81 -10.35
C ASP A 659 20.38 3.39 -10.85
N GLY A 660 20.41 3.00 -12.13
CA GLY A 660 19.27 2.86 -13.00
C GLY A 660 19.34 1.55 -13.74
N TYR A 661 18.19 1.14 -14.23
CA TYR A 661 18.01 -0.12 -14.90
C TYR A 661 18.39 0.09 -16.36
N PHE A 662 19.41 -0.63 -16.85
CA PHE A 662 19.87 -0.58 -18.23
C PHE A 662 20.15 -2.00 -18.72
N LEU A 663 19.77 -2.29 -19.95
CA LEU A 663 20.04 -3.56 -20.60
C LEU A 663 20.62 -3.30 -21.98
N SER A 664 21.88 -3.66 -22.18
CA SER A 664 22.48 -3.64 -23.51
C SER A 664 22.29 -5.00 -24.17
N ILE A 665 21.42 -5.05 -25.19
CA ILE A 665 21.29 -6.19 -26.08
C ILE A 665 22.32 -6.05 -27.19
N ASN A 666 23.33 -6.91 -27.17
CA ASN A 666 24.32 -6.99 -28.23
C ASN A 666 23.77 -7.80 -29.43
N ARG A 667 23.70 -7.16 -30.60
CA ARG A 667 23.34 -7.76 -31.90
C ARG A 667 24.44 -7.48 -32.94
N GLY A 668 25.69 -7.56 -32.51
CA GLY A 668 26.86 -7.57 -33.37
C GLY A 668 26.94 -8.85 -34.20
N ASN A 669 27.11 -8.74 -35.52
CA ASN A 669 27.25 -9.88 -36.44
C ASN A 669 28.62 -9.84 -37.16
N PRO A 670 29.60 -10.67 -36.75
CA PRO A 670 30.93 -10.61 -37.33
C PRO A 670 30.99 -10.82 -38.85
N GLY A 671 31.63 -9.89 -39.56
CA GLY A 671 31.88 -9.96 -41.01
C GLY A 671 30.75 -9.40 -41.89
N GLU A 672 29.66 -8.97 -41.29
CA GLU A 672 28.49 -8.37 -41.95
C GLU A 672 28.78 -7.00 -42.56
N ASP A 673 28.17 -6.68 -43.69
CA ASP A 673 28.18 -5.34 -44.30
C ASP A 673 26.82 -4.63 -44.14
N THR A 674 26.73 -3.36 -44.53
CA THR A 674 25.50 -2.58 -44.33
C THR A 674 24.27 -3.15 -45.07
N TYR A 675 24.45 -3.89 -46.16
CA TYR A 675 23.34 -4.49 -46.91
C TYR A 675 22.73 -5.65 -46.11
N ASP A 676 23.58 -6.59 -45.68
CA ASP A 676 23.15 -7.73 -44.87
C ASP A 676 22.59 -7.27 -43.51
N GLY A 677 23.19 -6.22 -42.91
CA GLY A 677 22.70 -5.59 -41.69
C GLY A 677 21.29 -5.01 -41.85
N PHE A 678 21.00 -4.35 -42.97
CA PHE A 678 19.66 -3.81 -43.24
C PHE A 678 18.60 -4.93 -43.34
N GLU A 679 18.90 -6.05 -44.00
CA GLU A 679 17.98 -7.18 -44.15
C GLU A 679 17.53 -7.77 -42.80
N ARG A 680 18.45 -7.87 -41.82
CA ARG A 680 18.10 -8.39 -40.48
C ARG A 680 17.58 -7.33 -39.50
N PHE A 681 17.63 -6.05 -39.87
CA PHE A 681 17.36 -4.96 -38.93
C PHE A 681 15.93 -4.99 -38.41
N VAL A 682 14.94 -5.18 -39.29
CA VAL A 682 13.52 -5.21 -38.94
C VAL A 682 13.19 -6.35 -37.96
N GLU A 683 13.63 -7.57 -38.24
CA GLU A 683 13.43 -8.72 -37.35
C GLU A 683 14.14 -8.51 -36.00
N THR A 684 15.33 -7.89 -36.02
CA THR A 684 16.04 -7.56 -34.79
C THR A 684 15.21 -6.60 -33.94
N LEU A 685 14.67 -5.52 -34.52
CA LEU A 685 13.79 -4.59 -33.78
C LEU A 685 12.54 -5.28 -33.23
N ASP A 686 11.88 -6.11 -34.04
CA ASP A 686 10.67 -6.83 -33.64
C ASP A 686 10.92 -7.81 -32.48
N THR A 687 12.13 -8.37 -32.40
CA THR A 687 12.50 -9.35 -31.36
C THR A 687 13.14 -8.72 -30.12
N THR A 688 13.68 -7.51 -30.21
CA THR A 688 14.37 -6.85 -29.10
C THR A 688 13.56 -5.75 -28.43
N ASP A 689 12.64 -5.10 -29.14
CA ASP A 689 11.82 -3.98 -28.65
C ASP A 689 12.63 -2.91 -27.90
N PRO A 690 13.61 -2.24 -28.57
CA PRO A 690 14.57 -1.40 -27.87
C PRO A 690 14.06 0.04 -27.65
N ASP A 691 14.49 0.63 -26.54
CA ASP A 691 14.23 2.05 -26.22
C ASP A 691 15.22 2.99 -26.91
N LEU A 692 16.41 2.51 -27.26
CA LEU A 692 17.44 3.27 -27.97
C LEU A 692 18.35 2.34 -28.77
N ILE A 693 18.71 2.76 -29.98
CA ILE A 693 19.65 2.03 -30.84
C ILE A 693 21.02 2.69 -30.83
N LEU A 694 22.05 1.88 -30.59
CA LEU A 694 23.46 2.23 -30.76
C LEU A 694 23.91 1.59 -32.09
N LEU A 695 23.86 2.37 -33.18
CA LEU A 695 24.14 1.88 -34.53
C LEU A 695 25.61 2.14 -34.90
N MET A 696 26.39 1.07 -35.05
CA MET A 696 27.77 1.12 -35.53
C MET A 696 27.99 0.00 -36.56
N GLU A 697 27.78 0.34 -37.82
CA GLU A 697 27.83 -0.58 -38.96
C GLU A 697 28.64 0.04 -40.11
N GLY A 698 29.23 -0.80 -40.95
CA GLY A 698 29.92 -0.36 -42.17
C GLY A 698 31.41 -0.64 -42.22
N THR A 699 32.00 -1.29 -41.20
CA THR A 699 33.44 -1.59 -41.21
C THR A 699 33.77 -2.47 -42.40
N ASN A 700 33.02 -3.56 -42.62
CA ASN A 700 33.31 -4.57 -43.64
C ASN A 700 33.04 -4.09 -45.08
N ASP A 701 32.12 -3.17 -45.29
CA ASP A 701 31.91 -2.51 -46.59
C ASP A 701 33.19 -1.89 -47.16
N HIS A 702 34.04 -1.35 -46.27
CA HIS A 702 35.32 -0.79 -46.66
C HIS A 702 36.36 -1.86 -47.03
N PHE A 703 36.22 -3.10 -46.54
CA PHE A 703 37.03 -4.25 -46.94
C PHE A 703 36.54 -4.88 -48.24
N TYR A 704 35.22 -4.89 -48.48
CA TYR A 704 34.63 -5.42 -49.71
C TYR A 704 34.66 -4.43 -50.88
N GLY A 705 34.89 -3.15 -50.59
CA GLY A 705 35.00 -2.13 -51.62
C GLY A 705 33.64 -1.59 -52.06
N ASN A 706 32.60 -1.73 -51.24
CA ASN A 706 31.23 -1.29 -51.55
C ASN A 706 31.19 0.23 -51.86
N PRO A 707 30.34 0.68 -52.80
CA PRO A 707 30.18 2.10 -53.12
C PRO A 707 29.72 2.92 -51.91
N PHE A 708 30.29 4.11 -51.69
CA PHE A 708 29.90 4.95 -50.55
C PHE A 708 28.41 5.32 -50.53
N ASP A 709 27.81 5.51 -51.70
CA ASP A 709 26.40 5.88 -51.78
C ASP A 709 25.49 4.71 -51.34
N GLU A 710 25.91 3.45 -51.55
CA GLU A 710 25.18 2.26 -51.09
C GLU A 710 25.28 2.09 -49.57
N ILE A 711 26.49 2.26 -49.00
CA ILE A 711 26.71 2.24 -47.55
C ILE A 711 25.86 3.32 -46.87
N GLU A 712 25.86 4.53 -47.43
CA GLU A 712 25.06 5.66 -46.93
C GLU A 712 23.55 5.37 -47.04
N GLU A 713 23.07 4.86 -48.16
CA GLU A 713 21.66 4.53 -48.36
C GLU A 713 21.18 3.48 -47.34
N ASN A 714 21.94 2.41 -47.12
CA ASN A 714 21.60 1.37 -46.16
C ASN A 714 21.53 1.90 -44.72
N LEU A 715 22.49 2.72 -44.30
CA LEU A 715 22.48 3.37 -42.98
C LEU A 715 21.28 4.31 -42.82
N ARG A 716 20.93 5.09 -43.85
CA ARG A 716 19.74 5.96 -43.85
C ARG A 716 18.45 5.13 -43.75
N ASN A 717 18.38 3.98 -44.42
CA ASN A 717 17.24 3.08 -44.36
C ASN A 717 17.06 2.46 -42.96
N MET A 718 18.15 2.04 -42.30
CA MET A 718 18.08 1.58 -40.90
C MET A 718 17.63 2.71 -39.96
N VAL A 719 18.23 3.90 -40.05
CA VAL A 719 17.84 5.06 -39.22
C VAL A 719 16.38 5.43 -39.42
N SER A 720 15.92 5.57 -40.67
CA SER A 720 14.52 5.91 -40.96
C SER A 720 13.54 4.84 -40.49
N THR A 721 13.90 3.55 -40.59
CA THR A 721 13.07 2.43 -40.10
C THR A 721 12.88 2.48 -38.58
N ALA A 722 13.95 2.77 -37.83
CA ALA A 722 13.89 2.93 -36.38
C ALA A 722 13.05 4.15 -35.96
N LEU A 723 13.31 5.31 -36.59
CA LEU A 723 12.60 6.54 -36.28
C LEU A 723 11.11 6.47 -36.66
N ALA A 724 10.75 5.76 -37.73
CA ALA A 724 9.35 5.52 -38.09
C ALA A 724 8.59 4.69 -37.04
N ARG A 725 9.33 3.94 -36.19
CA ARG A 725 8.81 3.19 -35.04
C ARG A 725 8.88 3.99 -33.73
N GLY A 726 9.33 5.24 -33.78
CA GLY A 726 9.50 6.09 -32.61
C GLY A 726 10.72 5.74 -31.76
N ILE A 727 11.68 4.98 -32.29
CA ILE A 727 12.87 4.53 -31.55
C ILE A 727 14.03 5.49 -31.86
N PRO A 728 14.58 6.21 -30.85
CA PRO A 728 15.77 7.04 -31.01
C PRO A 728 17.00 6.24 -31.47
N VAL A 729 17.88 6.92 -32.21
CA VAL A 729 19.14 6.34 -32.73
C VAL A 729 20.32 7.21 -32.37
N ILE A 730 21.40 6.59 -31.89
CA ILE A 730 22.74 7.16 -31.87
C ILE A 730 23.57 6.42 -32.91
N ILE A 731 24.01 7.12 -33.96
CA ILE A 731 24.85 6.56 -35.01
C ILE A 731 26.33 6.84 -34.70
N ALA A 732 27.21 5.86 -34.90
CA ALA A 732 28.63 6.01 -34.61
C ALA A 732 29.47 6.19 -35.88
N THR A 733 30.56 6.94 -35.78
CA THR A 733 31.62 6.92 -36.80
C THR A 733 32.32 5.57 -36.82
N ILE A 734 32.75 5.09 -37.99
CA ILE A 734 33.41 3.80 -38.14
C ILE A 734 34.82 3.91 -37.53
N PRO A 735 35.23 3.01 -36.62
CA PRO A 735 36.53 3.05 -35.95
C PRO A 735 37.72 3.00 -36.94
N PRO A 736 38.90 3.53 -36.57
CA PRO A 736 40.07 3.45 -37.43
C PRO A 736 40.62 2.02 -37.50
N VAL A 737 41.37 1.73 -38.56
CA VAL A 737 42.11 0.47 -38.75
C VAL A 737 43.60 0.76 -38.86
N ILE A 738 44.46 -0.22 -38.54
CA ILE A 738 45.92 -0.04 -38.53
C ILE A 738 46.60 -0.87 -39.61
N SER A 739 47.76 -0.41 -40.06
CA SER A 739 48.68 -1.22 -40.87
C SER A 739 49.91 -1.55 -40.03
N ASN A 740 50.27 -2.82 -39.98
CA ASN A 740 51.38 -3.32 -39.19
C ASN A 740 52.01 -4.56 -39.87
N ASN A 741 52.89 -5.27 -39.15
CA ASN A 741 53.57 -6.43 -39.70
C ASN A 741 52.65 -7.64 -39.98
N TYR A 742 51.41 -7.64 -39.49
CA TYR A 742 50.43 -8.72 -39.71
C TYR A 742 49.52 -8.46 -40.91
N ARG A 743 49.14 -7.19 -41.12
CA ARG A 743 48.15 -6.76 -42.12
C ARG A 743 48.48 -5.36 -42.64
N ASP A 744 48.33 -5.16 -43.95
CA ASP A 744 48.25 -3.83 -44.56
C ASP A 744 46.77 -3.46 -44.72
N ARG A 745 46.35 -2.36 -44.11
CA ARG A 745 44.99 -1.82 -44.13
C ARG A 745 44.95 -0.37 -44.61
N SER A 746 45.99 0.07 -45.32
CA SER A 746 46.13 1.47 -45.75
C SER A 746 44.98 1.93 -46.64
N GLU A 747 44.48 1.06 -47.53
CA GLU A 747 43.30 1.34 -48.35
C GLU A 747 42.03 1.48 -47.49
N GLN A 748 41.80 0.56 -46.56
CA GLN A 748 40.62 0.60 -45.68
C GLN A 748 40.64 1.83 -44.77
N ALA A 749 41.80 2.18 -44.22
CA ALA A 749 41.98 3.39 -43.42
C ALA A 749 41.62 4.65 -44.22
N ALA A 750 42.07 4.74 -45.49
CA ALA A 750 41.72 5.86 -46.36
C ALA A 750 40.23 5.92 -46.69
N ARG A 751 39.59 4.75 -46.92
CA ARG A 751 38.15 4.66 -47.20
C ARG A 751 37.30 5.05 -46.00
N ILE A 752 37.62 4.55 -44.80
CA ILE A 752 36.92 4.89 -43.56
C ILE A 752 37.01 6.40 -43.28
N ALA A 753 38.21 6.97 -43.35
CA ALA A 753 38.42 8.41 -43.14
C ALA A 753 37.65 9.27 -44.15
N ALA A 754 37.50 8.82 -45.39
CA ALA A 754 36.74 9.50 -46.42
C ALA A 754 35.21 9.35 -46.26
N PHE A 755 34.74 8.26 -45.63
CA PHE A 755 33.32 7.99 -45.45
C PHE A 755 32.74 8.60 -44.17
N ASN A 756 33.48 8.63 -43.05
CA ASN A 756 32.99 9.12 -41.75
C ASN A 756 32.30 10.51 -41.79
N PRO A 757 32.72 11.51 -42.59
CA PRO A 757 31.98 12.77 -42.75
C PRO A 757 30.52 12.60 -43.23
N ARG A 758 30.21 11.54 -43.99
CA ARG A 758 28.83 11.23 -44.43
C ARG A 758 27.95 10.77 -43.27
N ILE A 759 28.49 10.10 -42.26
CA ILE A 759 27.73 9.69 -41.06
C ILE A 759 27.21 10.92 -40.30
N TYR A 760 28.02 11.99 -40.21
CA TYR A 760 27.55 13.27 -39.67
C TYR A 760 26.46 13.91 -40.53
N SER A 761 26.50 13.72 -41.85
CA SER A 761 25.46 14.21 -42.76
C SER A 761 24.14 13.45 -42.56
N ILE A 762 24.19 12.12 -42.43
CA ILE A 762 23.03 11.28 -42.07
C ILE A 762 22.44 11.76 -40.76
N ALA A 763 23.26 11.93 -39.73
CA ALA A 763 22.81 12.35 -38.41
C ALA A 763 22.14 13.74 -38.43
N SER A 764 22.71 14.68 -39.19
CA SER A 764 22.13 16.01 -39.38
C SER A 764 20.78 15.96 -40.11
N ASP A 765 20.64 15.11 -41.13
CA ASP A 765 19.41 15.02 -41.92
C ASP A 765 18.24 14.45 -41.11
N PHE A 766 18.52 13.51 -40.21
CA PHE A 766 17.53 12.89 -39.33
C PHE A 766 17.40 13.56 -37.95
N ASN A 767 18.22 14.58 -37.66
CA ASN A 767 18.30 15.24 -36.35
C ASN A 767 18.56 14.24 -35.20
N ILE A 768 19.51 13.33 -35.39
CA ILE A 768 19.94 12.33 -34.39
C ILE A 768 21.37 12.60 -33.90
N ARG A 769 21.75 11.99 -32.78
CA ARG A 769 23.10 12.17 -32.19
C ARG A 769 24.14 11.27 -32.84
N VAL A 770 25.40 11.73 -32.80
CA VAL A 770 26.57 10.95 -33.24
C VAL A 770 27.43 10.52 -32.05
N ALA A 771 27.85 9.27 -32.03
CA ALA A 771 28.96 8.80 -31.19
C ALA A 771 30.29 8.91 -31.98
N PRO A 772 31.21 9.83 -31.60
CA PRO A 772 32.41 10.12 -32.38
C PRO A 772 33.54 9.12 -32.08
N VAL A 773 33.33 7.84 -32.41
CA VAL A 773 34.23 6.73 -32.05
C VAL A 773 35.59 6.86 -32.74
N TYR A 774 35.61 7.17 -34.04
CA TYR A 774 36.85 7.35 -34.80
C TYR A 774 37.72 8.44 -34.20
N GLU A 775 37.10 9.58 -33.90
CA GLU A 775 37.74 10.75 -33.33
C GLU A 775 38.23 10.48 -31.91
N ALA A 776 37.44 9.78 -31.10
CA ALA A 776 37.81 9.42 -29.73
C ALA A 776 39.04 8.50 -29.67
N ILE A 777 39.13 7.51 -30.57
CA ILE A 777 40.30 6.63 -30.64
C ILE A 777 41.53 7.39 -31.16
N THR A 778 41.40 8.11 -32.27
CA THR A 778 42.54 8.79 -32.91
C THR A 778 43.07 9.99 -32.11
N ALA A 779 42.28 10.53 -31.18
CA ALA A 779 42.73 11.57 -30.25
C ALA A 779 43.73 11.08 -29.19
N VAL A 780 43.83 9.77 -28.95
CA VAL A 780 44.77 9.20 -27.98
C VAL A 780 46.16 9.07 -28.61
N PRO A 781 47.22 9.70 -28.05
CA PRO A 781 48.57 9.56 -28.58
C PRO A 781 49.04 8.10 -28.58
N GLY A 782 49.44 7.60 -29.75
CA GLY A 782 49.89 6.21 -29.91
C GLY A 782 48.76 5.17 -29.88
N TRP A 783 47.53 5.57 -30.19
CA TRP A 783 46.34 4.71 -30.25
C TRP A 783 46.56 3.46 -31.10
N GLU A 784 47.36 3.53 -32.17
CA GLU A 784 47.60 2.41 -33.08
C GLU A 784 48.18 1.18 -32.36
N SER A 785 49.01 1.42 -31.35
CA SER A 785 49.68 0.38 -30.57
C SER A 785 48.99 0.07 -29.24
N SER A 786 48.24 1.04 -28.69
CA SER A 786 47.69 0.97 -27.34
C SER A 786 46.21 0.62 -27.30
N LEU A 787 45.44 0.97 -28.33
CA LEU A 787 43.98 0.79 -28.36
C LEU A 787 43.51 -0.25 -29.39
N MET A 788 44.38 -0.67 -30.31
CA MET A 788 44.03 -1.59 -31.39
C MET A 788 44.62 -2.99 -31.17
N ASP A 789 43.84 -4.00 -31.51
CA ASP A 789 44.29 -5.38 -31.57
C ASP A 789 45.28 -5.58 -32.74
N GLN A 790 46.49 -6.03 -32.42
CA GLN A 790 47.58 -6.08 -33.38
C GLN A 790 47.42 -7.18 -34.45
N PRO A 791 47.01 -8.42 -34.12
CA PRO A 791 46.82 -9.47 -35.12
C PRO A 791 45.69 -9.21 -36.11
N SER A 792 44.52 -8.73 -35.65
CA SER A 792 43.38 -8.45 -36.54
C SER A 792 43.56 -7.15 -37.33
N ALA A 793 44.18 -6.16 -36.70
CA ALA A 793 44.46 -4.83 -37.24
C ALA A 793 43.22 -4.00 -37.61
N ASN A 794 42.02 -4.47 -37.24
CA ASN A 794 40.75 -3.79 -37.49
C ASN A 794 39.82 -3.73 -36.27
N HIS A 795 40.16 -4.40 -35.16
CA HIS A 795 39.36 -4.33 -33.93
C HIS A 795 40.07 -3.53 -32.84
N PRO A 796 39.31 -2.80 -31.99
CA PRO A 796 39.81 -2.32 -30.71
C PRO A 796 40.21 -3.49 -29.80
N ASN A 797 41.22 -3.26 -28.94
CA ASN A 797 41.50 -4.13 -27.80
C ASN A 797 40.66 -3.67 -26.58
N ASP A 798 40.84 -4.29 -25.40
CA ASP A 798 40.08 -3.93 -24.18
C ASP A 798 40.16 -2.43 -23.83
N ALA A 799 41.34 -1.81 -23.96
CA ALA A 799 41.50 -0.38 -23.73
C ALA A 799 40.81 0.46 -24.80
N GLY A 800 40.84 0.00 -26.06
CA GLY A 800 40.09 0.61 -27.15
C GLY A 800 38.58 0.55 -26.92
N TYR A 801 38.03 -0.59 -26.48
CA TYR A 801 36.60 -0.72 -26.16
C TYR A 801 36.15 0.18 -25.01
N ALA A 802 37.03 0.49 -24.04
CA ALA A 802 36.74 1.51 -23.04
C ALA A 802 36.57 2.92 -23.65
N VAL A 803 37.35 3.25 -24.70
CA VAL A 803 37.21 4.50 -25.46
C VAL A 803 35.93 4.50 -26.31
N VAL A 804 35.61 3.38 -26.97
CA VAL A 804 34.34 3.23 -27.73
C VAL A 804 33.13 3.42 -26.80
N ARG A 805 33.14 2.78 -25.63
CA ARG A 805 32.13 2.98 -24.58
C ARG A 805 31.96 4.47 -24.26
N ASP A 806 33.05 5.18 -24.03
CA ASP A 806 33.00 6.59 -23.63
C ASP A 806 32.47 7.51 -24.73
N ALA A 807 32.74 7.18 -25.99
CA ALA A 807 32.17 7.87 -27.15
C ALA A 807 30.65 7.73 -27.24
N PHE A 808 30.08 6.58 -26.87
CA PHE A 808 28.62 6.40 -26.75
C PHE A 808 28.03 6.98 -25.47
N TYR A 809 28.77 6.93 -24.36
CA TYR A 809 28.29 7.43 -23.06
C TYR A 809 27.88 8.90 -23.12
N ALA A 810 28.65 9.76 -23.80
CA ALA A 810 28.35 11.20 -23.90
C ALA A 810 26.99 11.51 -24.56
N PRO A 811 26.67 11.01 -25.78
CA PRO A 811 25.36 11.24 -26.38
C PRO A 811 24.22 10.54 -25.63
N VAL A 812 24.43 9.32 -25.08
CA VAL A 812 23.41 8.63 -24.27
C VAL A 812 23.02 9.47 -23.06
N THR A 813 24.00 9.88 -22.24
CA THR A 813 23.75 10.69 -21.04
C THR A 813 23.15 12.05 -21.34
N THR A 814 23.47 12.65 -22.47
CA THR A 814 22.85 13.91 -22.90
C THR A 814 21.34 13.74 -23.08
N GLY A 815 20.89 12.69 -23.79
CA GLY A 815 19.46 12.48 -23.99
C GLY A 815 18.72 12.01 -22.75
N LEU A 816 19.35 11.18 -21.89
CA LEU A 816 18.81 10.82 -20.57
C LEU A 816 18.56 12.08 -19.71
N ASN A 817 19.51 13.01 -19.67
CA ASN A 817 19.39 14.22 -18.87
C ASN A 817 18.38 15.23 -19.43
N SER A 818 18.11 15.19 -20.74
CA SER A 818 17.08 16.04 -21.36
C SER A 818 15.68 15.41 -21.37
N GLY A 819 15.54 14.15 -20.95
CA GLY A 819 14.27 13.40 -20.99
C GLY A 819 13.83 13.05 -22.41
N GLU A 820 14.78 12.85 -23.32
CA GLU A 820 14.49 12.50 -24.72
C GLU A 820 14.16 11.01 -24.91
N TYR A 821 14.68 10.17 -24.01
CA TYR A 821 14.39 8.75 -23.89
C TYR A 821 14.45 8.32 -22.43
#